data_AF-A0A1V5H0K0-F1
#
_entry.id   AF-A0A1V5H0K0-F1
#
_cell.length_a   1.000
_cell.length_b   1.000
_cell.length_c   1.000
_cell.angle_alpha   90.00
_cell.angle_beta   90.00
_cell.angle_gamma   90.00
#
_symmetry.space_group_name_H-M   'P 1'
#
loop_
_entity.id
_entity.type
_entity.pdbx_description
1 polymer ?
#
loop_
_entity_poly.entity_id
_entity_poly.type
_entity_poly.pdbx_seq_one_letter_code
_entity_poly.pdbx_strand_id
1 'polypeptide(L)'
;MQTTPSPVNDFTARATVGLEADPELRREVEAELASHIEASLDEGAAGGSVDETIRRLGEVEDLAGKLLEGNLRRLRTRARLRVLVAFALVPAAVLSALWLGPWRATLASRRQSAFFQILGSDSSANGLRGLMLSALSPPSRRRLSEEQRLIVYGGAGATGAAREKAILDRFPGNPTYRGNYISSLIAEGRDDLERLGPVLEEAMLAEPDNARYNLILAAARLRRAATLEADGDHPDRLVITDREGLDAAMDELARGLAKPSFRRYGREMLAERMAILGPPSSLSESIERTAVAAGLLMPDLGDMRRLGRAANSYAQLLAEEGDAEAARRFAEAWQGLARHLLNDSFTLIDTLVASALIGLGEQAAGVYDSLGEPDEAAACRQTVATWNAPVQNWKAGQKENTGGLGETVRAKGSFMDALLIPALGETVSEAELRGGRLLDYCLVDRSAVLLLLTLATGVLLGCWAIGLRWRLTAGGGYQAIILVPRLGEYARILGWGLVLPAAGYTAAVLLPAVGGREWSVNLNLWRSLALLSSASVTCLLLTSHLARRAARRRCEILRIAVPERGGLRRWIDRGTVALMAVAVAAAMVPPPGQGGVSWKVLPAVSLAATALGVLVRSGVSLCRLPQWLGSRKHGTYFGTLARSVVPVYAAFILVLGWFALPVLRQAEQRLVVQSSWGRPDIEGFTIFEDRLTRRLVAELKAAAPPP
;
A
#
# COMPACT_ATOMS: atom_id res chain seq x y z
N MET A 1 8.58 61.92 -20.12
CA MET A 1 9.77 62.11 -20.98
C MET A 1 9.56 61.31 -22.24
N GLN A 2 9.31 61.99 -23.37
CA GLN A 2 9.29 61.37 -24.70
C GLN A 2 10.74 60.99 -25.05
N THR A 3 11.01 59.70 -25.17
CA THR A 3 12.29 59.19 -25.69
C THR A 3 12.27 59.36 -27.21
N THR A 4 13.16 60.19 -27.75
CA THR A 4 13.49 60.20 -29.17
C THR A 4 13.78 58.76 -29.64
N PRO A 5 13.20 58.30 -30.76
CA PRO A 5 13.48 56.95 -31.26
C PRO A 5 14.96 56.87 -31.64
N SER A 6 15.65 55.87 -31.09
CA SER A 6 17.01 55.55 -31.53
C SER A 6 16.97 55.14 -33.00
N PRO A 7 17.83 55.68 -33.89
CA PRO A 7 17.88 55.31 -35.31
C PRO A 7 18.07 53.80 -35.54
N VAL A 8 18.67 53.10 -34.57
CA VAL A 8 18.80 51.63 -34.55
C VAL A 8 17.43 50.93 -34.40
N ASN A 9 16.53 51.47 -33.58
CA ASN A 9 15.19 50.89 -33.38
C ASN A 9 14.31 51.09 -34.62
N ASP A 10 14.43 52.23 -35.31
CA ASP A 10 13.66 52.51 -36.52
C ASP A 10 14.16 51.72 -37.74
N PHE A 11 15.47 51.42 -37.80
CA PHE A 11 16.03 50.53 -38.82
C PHE A 11 15.64 49.07 -38.59
N THR A 12 15.80 48.56 -37.37
CA THR A 12 15.44 47.17 -37.03
C THR A 12 13.95 46.91 -37.19
N ALA A 13 13.08 47.86 -36.82
CA ALA A 13 11.64 47.74 -37.00
C ALA A 13 11.22 47.68 -38.47
N ARG A 14 11.92 48.38 -39.38
CA ARG A 14 11.68 48.33 -40.83
C ARG A 14 12.17 47.01 -41.45
N ALA A 15 13.34 46.52 -41.02
CA ALA A 15 13.90 45.26 -41.51
C ALA A 15 13.08 44.02 -41.11
N THR A 16 12.24 44.10 -40.07
CA THR A 16 11.46 42.96 -39.53
C THR A 16 9.96 43.03 -39.80
N VAL A 17 9.47 43.97 -40.62
CA VAL A 17 8.04 44.11 -40.98
C VAL A 17 7.47 42.82 -41.58
N GLY A 18 8.25 42.09 -42.39
CA GLY A 18 7.84 40.80 -42.98
C GLY A 18 7.62 39.66 -41.98
N LEU A 19 7.93 39.85 -40.69
CA LEU A 19 7.87 38.84 -39.63
C LEU A 19 6.69 39.04 -38.65
N GLU A 20 5.72 39.89 -38.99
CA GLU A 20 4.55 40.17 -38.13
C GLU A 20 3.72 38.95 -37.74
N ALA A 21 3.71 37.90 -38.57
CA ALA A 21 3.02 36.65 -38.30
C ALA A 21 3.64 35.82 -37.15
N ASP A 22 4.92 36.05 -36.79
CA ASP A 22 5.57 35.42 -35.63
C ASP A 22 6.27 36.47 -34.74
N PRO A 23 5.57 37.02 -33.73
CA PRO A 23 6.08 38.06 -32.86
C PRO A 23 7.30 37.63 -32.02
N GLU A 24 7.54 36.31 -31.87
CA GLU A 24 8.73 35.80 -31.21
C GLU A 24 9.97 35.91 -32.11
N LEU A 25 9.83 35.50 -33.37
CA LEU A 25 10.92 35.58 -34.33
C LEU A 25 11.23 37.04 -34.67
N ARG A 26 10.21 37.88 -34.85
CA ARG A 26 10.38 39.31 -35.07
C ARG A 26 11.29 39.93 -34.01
N ARG A 27 11.00 39.68 -32.72
CA ARG A 27 11.80 40.20 -31.60
C ARG A 27 13.20 39.59 -31.51
N GLU A 28 13.39 38.35 -31.92
CA GLU A 28 14.71 37.72 -31.93
C GLU A 28 15.60 38.27 -33.03
N VAL A 29 15.05 38.46 -34.23
CA VAL A 29 15.76 39.08 -35.37
C VAL A 29 16.05 40.54 -35.07
N GLU A 30 15.10 41.28 -34.47
CA GLU A 30 15.34 42.64 -33.96
C GLU A 30 16.49 42.68 -32.95
N ALA A 31 16.56 41.72 -32.02
CA ALA A 31 17.62 41.64 -31.02
C ALA A 31 18.98 41.22 -31.61
N GLU A 32 19.01 40.28 -32.55
CA GLU A 32 20.21 39.82 -33.25
C GLU A 32 20.79 40.95 -34.12
N LEU A 33 19.95 41.62 -34.91
CA LEU A 33 20.34 42.81 -35.68
C LEU A 33 20.84 43.95 -34.80
N ALA A 34 20.14 44.26 -33.72
CA ALA A 34 20.58 45.28 -32.79
C ALA A 34 21.95 44.93 -32.17
N SER A 35 22.18 43.66 -31.81
CA SER A 35 23.47 43.21 -31.29
C SER A 35 24.61 43.26 -32.32
N HIS A 36 24.32 42.98 -33.59
CA HIS A 36 25.30 43.10 -34.67
C HIS A 36 25.64 44.56 -34.98
N ILE A 37 24.64 45.45 -34.93
CA ILE A 37 24.85 46.90 -35.07
C ILE A 37 25.66 47.43 -33.89
N GLU A 38 25.31 47.05 -32.65
CA GLU A 38 26.07 47.41 -31.45
C GLU A 38 27.52 46.89 -31.51
N ALA A 39 27.74 45.63 -31.90
CA ALA A 39 29.09 45.07 -32.08
C ALA A 39 29.89 45.77 -33.20
N SER A 40 29.23 46.13 -34.32
CA SER A 40 29.88 46.85 -35.43
C SER A 40 30.23 48.29 -35.06
N LEU A 41 29.45 48.92 -34.18
CA LEU A 41 29.73 50.25 -33.63
C LEU A 41 30.90 50.18 -32.62
N ASP A 42 30.97 49.14 -31.80
CA ASP A 42 32.06 48.91 -30.84
C ASP A 42 33.39 48.59 -31.54
N GLU A 43 33.37 47.81 -32.63
CA GLU A 43 34.56 47.56 -33.48
C GLU A 43 34.99 48.82 -34.27
N GLY A 44 34.07 49.73 -34.54
CA GLY A 44 34.26 50.98 -35.29
C GLY A 44 34.61 52.21 -34.44
N ALA A 45 35.06 52.04 -33.18
CA ALA A 45 35.26 53.11 -32.18
C ALA A 45 36.25 54.25 -32.55
N ALA A 46 36.76 54.30 -33.78
CA ALA A 46 37.43 55.45 -34.36
C ALA A 46 36.52 56.18 -35.38
N GLY A 47 35.41 56.77 -34.91
CA GLY A 47 34.75 57.91 -35.58
C GLY A 47 33.55 57.63 -36.51
N GLY A 48 33.00 56.42 -36.57
CA GLY A 48 31.81 56.14 -37.40
C GLY A 48 30.49 56.63 -36.79
N SER A 49 29.69 57.39 -37.55
CA SER A 49 28.30 57.71 -37.19
C SER A 49 27.40 56.47 -37.27
N VAL A 50 26.36 56.39 -36.43
CA VAL A 50 25.35 55.32 -36.45
C VAL A 50 24.74 55.16 -37.85
N ASP A 51 24.53 56.27 -38.57
CA ASP A 51 23.98 56.26 -39.93
C ASP A 51 24.94 55.69 -40.98
N GLU A 52 26.24 55.80 -40.77
CA GLU A 52 27.26 55.25 -41.68
C GLU A 52 27.37 53.73 -41.51
N THR A 53 27.27 53.25 -40.27
CA THR A 53 27.24 51.81 -39.96
C THR A 53 25.97 51.15 -40.50
N ILE A 54 24.82 51.84 -40.41
CA ILE A 54 23.55 51.42 -41.01
C ILE A 54 23.64 51.36 -42.54
N ARG A 55 24.31 52.33 -43.20
CA ARG A 55 24.52 52.32 -44.67
C ARG A 55 25.41 51.17 -45.16
N ARG A 56 26.42 50.76 -44.37
CA ARG A 56 27.32 49.64 -44.73
C ARG A 56 26.64 48.27 -44.71
N LEU A 57 25.52 48.12 -44.01
CA LEU A 57 24.76 46.88 -43.92
C LEU A 57 23.91 46.56 -45.17
N GLY A 58 23.85 47.47 -46.16
CA GLY A 58 23.14 47.29 -47.43
C GLY A 58 21.70 47.80 -47.43
N GLU A 59 21.00 47.65 -48.57
CA GLU A 59 19.57 48.00 -48.67
C GLU A 59 18.72 47.12 -47.73
N VAL A 60 17.77 47.75 -47.05
CA VAL A 60 16.94 47.14 -45.98
C VAL A 60 16.18 45.92 -46.49
N GLU A 61 15.78 45.93 -47.77
CA GLU A 61 14.99 44.88 -48.41
C GLU A 61 15.81 43.60 -48.66
N ASP A 62 17.07 43.74 -49.09
CA ASP A 62 17.98 42.61 -49.32
C ASP A 62 18.43 41.94 -48.02
N LEU A 63 18.67 42.74 -46.97
CA LEU A 63 19.01 42.23 -45.64
C LEU A 63 17.81 41.51 -45.01
N ALA A 64 16.61 42.08 -45.12
CA ALA A 64 15.36 41.45 -44.67
C ALA A 64 15.09 40.12 -45.41
N GLY A 65 15.31 40.06 -46.73
CA GLY A 65 15.18 38.85 -47.54
C GLY A 65 16.13 37.73 -47.12
N LYS A 66 17.42 38.04 -46.95
CA LYS A 66 18.45 37.06 -46.51
C LYS A 66 18.19 36.56 -45.08
N LEU A 67 17.74 37.44 -44.18
CA LEU A 67 17.39 37.08 -42.81
C LEU A 67 16.14 36.21 -42.75
N LEU A 68 15.15 36.48 -43.60
CA LEU A 68 13.95 35.65 -43.71
C LEU A 68 14.33 34.26 -44.21
N GLU A 69 15.09 34.15 -45.30
CA GLU A 69 15.50 32.87 -45.89
C GLU A 69 16.39 32.03 -44.94
N GLY A 70 17.36 32.67 -44.27
CA GLY A 70 18.21 32.02 -43.25
C GLY A 70 17.43 31.55 -42.02
N ASN A 71 16.37 32.26 -41.64
CA ASN A 71 15.55 31.93 -40.46
C ASN A 71 14.31 31.08 -40.76
N LEU A 72 13.91 30.87 -42.02
CA LEU A 72 12.78 30.00 -42.40
C LEU A 72 12.93 28.56 -41.86
N ARG A 73 14.14 28.01 -41.85
CA ARG A 73 14.41 26.68 -41.26
C ARG A 73 14.21 26.68 -39.73
N ARG A 74 14.63 27.75 -39.05
CA ARG A 74 14.45 27.94 -37.60
C ARG A 74 12.97 28.17 -37.25
N LEU A 75 12.24 28.90 -38.09
CA LEU A 75 10.79 29.10 -38.00
C LEU A 75 10.02 27.79 -38.12
N ARG A 76 10.27 27.00 -39.17
CA ARG A 76 9.59 25.71 -39.39
C ARG A 76 9.85 24.73 -38.26
N THR A 77 11.08 24.66 -37.75
CA THR A 77 11.42 23.79 -36.61
C THR A 77 10.77 24.25 -35.31
N ARG A 78 10.73 25.55 -35.02
CA ARG A 78 10.05 26.09 -33.83
C ARG A 78 8.54 25.98 -33.89
N ALA A 79 7.93 26.24 -35.05
CA ALA A 79 6.50 26.05 -35.25
C ALA A 79 6.11 24.59 -35.00
N ARG A 80 6.87 23.63 -35.55
CA ARG A 80 6.70 22.19 -35.27
C ARG A 80 6.90 21.86 -33.78
N LEU A 81 7.93 22.41 -33.13
CA LEU A 81 8.17 22.17 -31.70
C LEU A 81 7.05 22.75 -30.83
N ARG A 82 6.56 23.95 -31.15
CA ARG A 82 5.46 24.62 -30.46
C ARG A 82 4.18 23.80 -30.58
N VAL A 83 3.89 23.29 -31.77
CA VAL A 83 2.75 22.38 -32.00
C VAL A 83 2.94 21.07 -31.21
N LEU A 84 4.11 20.44 -31.27
CA LEU A 84 4.40 19.20 -30.54
C LEU A 84 4.25 19.38 -29.02
N VAL A 85 4.77 20.49 -28.48
CA VAL A 85 4.70 20.81 -27.07
C VAL A 85 3.27 21.13 -26.63
N ALA A 86 2.53 21.95 -27.39
CA ALA A 86 1.20 22.40 -27.02
C ALA A 86 0.12 21.33 -27.24
N PHE A 87 0.21 20.53 -28.30
CA PHE A 87 -0.81 19.55 -28.69
C PHE A 87 -0.49 18.11 -28.27
N ALA A 88 0.77 17.73 -28.04
CA ALA A 88 1.12 16.37 -27.63
C ALA A 88 1.60 16.30 -26.17
N LEU A 89 2.62 17.08 -25.80
CA LEU A 89 3.31 16.91 -24.51
C LEU A 89 2.42 17.24 -23.30
N VAL A 90 1.72 18.38 -23.33
CA VAL A 90 0.89 18.83 -22.20
C VAL A 90 -0.35 17.95 -22.01
N PRO A 91 -1.14 17.64 -23.05
CA PRO A 91 -2.25 16.70 -22.90
C PRO A 91 -1.78 15.31 -22.45
N ALA A 92 -0.66 14.80 -23.00
CA ALA A 92 -0.10 13.52 -22.58
C ALA A 92 0.31 13.54 -21.10
N ALA A 93 0.90 14.61 -20.59
CA ALA A 93 1.26 14.74 -19.18
C ALA A 93 0.02 14.80 -18.27
N VAL A 94 -1.01 15.55 -18.64
CA VAL A 94 -2.28 15.61 -17.87
C VAL A 94 -2.98 14.25 -17.89
N LEU A 95 -3.10 13.61 -19.05
CA LEU A 95 -3.67 12.26 -19.16
C LEU A 95 -2.85 11.23 -18.38
N SER A 96 -1.52 11.32 -18.41
CA SER A 96 -0.64 10.46 -17.61
C SER A 96 -0.85 10.69 -16.12
N ALA A 97 -0.97 11.95 -15.68
CA ALA A 97 -1.22 12.28 -14.29
C ALA A 97 -2.60 11.82 -13.82
N LEU A 98 -3.62 11.91 -14.67
CA LEU A 98 -4.93 11.34 -14.40
C LEU A 98 -4.85 9.79 -14.36
N TRP A 99 -4.21 9.16 -15.34
CA TRP A 99 -4.16 7.70 -15.43
C TRP A 99 -3.34 7.04 -14.30
N LEU A 100 -2.23 7.68 -13.91
CA LEU A 100 -1.27 7.17 -12.93
C LEU A 100 -1.45 7.77 -11.53
N GLY A 101 -2.29 8.80 -11.38
CA GLY A 101 -2.42 9.59 -10.17
C GLY A 101 -3.01 8.84 -8.97
N PRO A 102 -2.77 9.36 -7.75
CA PRO A 102 -3.18 8.71 -6.50
C PRO A 102 -4.70 8.65 -6.29
N TRP A 103 -5.50 9.43 -7.04
CA TRP A 103 -6.96 9.43 -6.91
C TRP A 103 -7.61 8.07 -7.26
N ARG A 104 -6.93 7.22 -8.05
CA ARG A 104 -7.36 5.84 -8.29
C ARG A 104 -7.22 4.97 -7.04
N ALA A 105 -6.29 5.29 -6.14
CA ALA A 105 -6.12 4.60 -4.86
C ALA A 105 -7.21 5.01 -3.84
N THR A 106 -7.59 6.30 -3.80
CA THR A 106 -8.66 6.78 -2.92
C THR A 106 -10.06 6.33 -3.33
N LEU A 107 -10.31 6.01 -4.60
CA LEU A 107 -11.57 5.37 -5.03
C LEU A 107 -11.61 3.86 -4.74
N ALA A 108 -10.45 3.23 -4.56
CA ALA A 108 -10.30 1.79 -4.31
C ALA A 108 -10.27 1.42 -2.83
N SER A 109 -10.02 2.39 -1.94
CA SER A 109 -9.81 2.19 -0.50
C SER A 109 -11.04 1.66 0.25
N ARG A 110 -12.24 1.67 -0.37
CA ARG A 110 -13.45 1.05 0.21
C ARG A 110 -13.36 -0.48 0.37
N ARG A 111 -12.47 -1.17 -0.35
CA ARG A 111 -12.28 -2.63 -0.20
C ARG A 111 -11.28 -3.02 0.88
N GLN A 112 -10.33 -2.15 1.22
CA GLN A 112 -9.28 -2.44 2.20
C GLN A 112 -9.70 -2.18 3.64
N SER A 113 -10.74 -1.36 3.87
CA SER A 113 -11.28 -1.11 5.22
C SER A 113 -11.84 -2.37 5.88
N ALA A 114 -12.33 -3.34 5.10
CA ALA A 114 -12.87 -4.60 5.63
C ALA A 114 -11.78 -5.48 6.28
N PHE A 115 -10.56 -5.53 5.73
CA PHE A 115 -9.45 -6.28 6.31
C PHE A 115 -9.03 -5.73 7.68
N PHE A 116 -8.98 -4.40 7.83
CA PHE A 116 -8.62 -3.77 9.11
C PHE A 116 -9.71 -3.87 10.17
N GLN A 117 -10.98 -3.95 9.76
CA GLN A 117 -12.07 -4.26 10.68
C GLN A 117 -12.00 -5.70 11.21
N ILE A 118 -11.62 -6.67 10.37
CA ILE A 118 -11.46 -8.09 10.77
C ILE A 118 -10.31 -8.27 11.77
N LEU A 119 -9.24 -7.48 11.68
CA LEU A 119 -8.11 -7.49 12.62
C LEU A 119 -8.39 -6.77 13.97
N GLY A 120 -9.63 -6.34 14.23
CA GLY A 120 -10.09 -5.90 15.56
C GLY A 120 -9.39 -4.64 16.11
N SER A 121 -8.95 -3.71 15.25
CA SER A 121 -8.13 -2.58 15.69
C SER A 121 -8.93 -1.40 16.25
N ASP A 122 -9.43 -1.52 17.49
CA ASP A 122 -10.02 -0.41 18.26
C ASP A 122 -8.98 0.49 18.96
N SER A 123 -7.67 0.20 18.83
CA SER A 123 -6.63 1.06 19.42
C SER A 123 -6.26 2.25 18.52
N SER A 124 -6.31 3.45 19.08
CA SER A 124 -6.01 4.73 18.41
C SER A 124 -4.62 4.81 17.75
N ALA A 125 -3.66 3.98 18.19
CA ALA A 125 -2.34 3.84 17.58
C ALA A 125 -2.34 3.01 16.27
N ASN A 126 -3.29 2.08 16.11
CA ASN A 126 -3.42 1.23 14.92
C ASN A 126 -4.31 1.86 13.83
N GLY A 127 -5.19 2.81 14.18
CA GLY A 127 -5.98 3.57 13.21
C GLY A 127 -5.14 4.38 12.23
N LEU A 128 -4.10 5.06 12.71
CA LEU A 128 -3.16 5.81 11.84
C LEU A 128 -2.41 4.86 10.90
N ARG A 129 -2.06 3.66 11.40
CA ARG A 129 -1.32 2.64 10.67
C ARG A 129 -2.17 1.98 9.58
N GLY A 130 -3.44 1.64 9.88
CA GLY A 130 -4.40 1.14 8.89
C GLY A 130 -4.79 2.19 7.85
N LEU A 131 -4.92 3.46 8.26
CA LEU A 131 -5.11 4.59 7.34
C LEU A 131 -3.88 4.81 6.45
N MET A 132 -2.67 4.62 6.98
CA MET A 132 -1.45 4.65 6.16
C MET A 132 -1.38 3.47 5.20
N LEU A 133 -1.61 2.23 5.64
CA LEU A 133 -1.55 1.08 4.72
C LEU A 133 -2.58 1.18 3.59
N SER A 134 -3.80 1.66 3.89
CA SER A 134 -4.85 1.89 2.89
C SER A 134 -4.53 3.06 1.94
N ALA A 135 -3.85 4.11 2.43
CA ALA A 135 -3.35 5.19 1.57
C ALA A 135 -2.18 4.74 0.68
N LEU A 136 -1.34 3.81 1.16
CA LEU A 136 -0.14 3.31 0.48
C LEU A 136 -0.43 2.17 -0.51
N SER A 137 -1.60 1.54 -0.46
CA SER A 137 -1.95 0.35 -1.24
C SER A 137 -2.82 0.68 -2.46
N PRO A 138 -2.40 0.39 -3.70
CA PRO A 138 -3.21 0.62 -4.90
C PRO A 138 -4.33 -0.44 -5.02
N PRO A 139 -5.42 -0.20 -5.77
CA PRO A 139 -6.41 -1.25 -6.08
C PRO A 139 -5.76 -2.48 -6.70
N SER A 140 -6.23 -3.66 -6.29
CA SER A 140 -6.01 -4.91 -7.03
C SER A 140 -6.57 -4.78 -8.45
N ARG A 141 -5.79 -5.19 -9.46
CA ARG A 141 -6.11 -5.04 -10.89
C ARG A 141 -6.58 -6.33 -11.54
N ARG A 142 -6.64 -7.44 -10.80
CA ARG A 142 -6.94 -8.75 -11.35
C ARG A 142 -8.36 -8.77 -11.90
N ARG A 143 -8.48 -8.98 -13.22
CA ARG A 143 -9.78 -9.17 -13.86
C ARG A 143 -10.17 -10.64 -13.69
N LEU A 144 -11.08 -10.88 -12.77
CA LEU A 144 -11.68 -12.21 -12.59
C LEU A 144 -12.87 -12.38 -13.54
N SER A 145 -13.03 -13.58 -14.08
CA SER A 145 -14.28 -14.00 -14.74
C SER A 145 -15.45 -13.94 -13.73
N GLU A 146 -16.67 -14.01 -14.23
CA GLU A 146 -17.86 -14.03 -13.37
C GLU A 146 -17.85 -15.20 -12.39
N GLU A 147 -17.48 -16.39 -12.87
CA GLU A 147 -17.36 -17.60 -12.04
C GLU A 147 -16.24 -17.47 -10.99
N GLN A 148 -15.06 -16.97 -11.39
CA GLN A 148 -13.97 -16.71 -10.45
C GLN A 148 -14.35 -15.69 -9.39
N ARG A 149 -15.11 -14.65 -9.77
CA ARG A 149 -15.61 -13.64 -8.85
C ARG A 149 -16.62 -14.23 -7.87
N LEU A 150 -17.52 -15.10 -8.36
CA LEU A 150 -18.48 -15.82 -7.53
C LEU A 150 -17.77 -16.67 -6.47
N ILE A 151 -16.75 -17.46 -6.84
CA ILE A 151 -16.02 -18.34 -5.91
C ILE A 151 -15.24 -17.53 -4.85
N VAL A 152 -14.55 -16.46 -5.27
CA VAL A 152 -13.69 -15.66 -4.38
C VAL A 152 -14.47 -14.66 -3.52
N TYR A 153 -15.47 -13.98 -4.06
CA TYR A 153 -16.19 -12.89 -3.37
C TYR A 153 -17.70 -13.11 -3.22
N GLY A 154 -18.29 -14.07 -3.93
CA GLY A 154 -19.73 -14.28 -3.96
C GLY A 154 -20.45 -13.49 -5.04
N GLY A 155 -21.75 -13.77 -5.18
CA GLY A 155 -22.66 -13.03 -6.06
C GLY A 155 -22.92 -11.60 -5.55
N ALA A 156 -23.37 -10.71 -6.44
CA ALA A 156 -23.66 -9.33 -6.08
C ALA A 156 -24.77 -9.27 -5.01
N GLY A 157 -24.43 -8.78 -3.81
CA GLY A 157 -25.38 -8.57 -2.71
C GLY A 157 -25.63 -9.78 -1.80
N ALA A 158 -25.12 -10.97 -2.13
CA ALA A 158 -25.22 -12.15 -1.27
C ALA A 158 -24.06 -12.20 -0.26
N THR A 159 -24.37 -12.40 1.02
CA THR A 159 -23.40 -12.59 2.10
C THR A 159 -23.69 -13.89 2.85
N GLY A 160 -22.71 -14.41 3.61
CA GLY A 160 -22.92 -15.60 4.45
C GLY A 160 -23.32 -16.84 3.66
N ALA A 161 -24.30 -17.59 4.19
CA ALA A 161 -24.78 -18.84 3.62
C ALA A 161 -25.48 -18.66 2.27
N ALA A 162 -26.17 -17.54 2.04
CA ALA A 162 -26.81 -17.26 0.74
C ALA A 162 -25.77 -17.17 -0.39
N ARG A 163 -24.59 -16.61 -0.09
CA ARG A 163 -23.47 -16.56 -1.03
C ARG A 163 -22.94 -17.96 -1.34
N GLU A 164 -22.69 -18.78 -0.32
CA GLU A 164 -22.13 -20.11 -0.51
C GLU A 164 -23.13 -21.08 -1.15
N LYS A 165 -24.43 -20.89 -0.89
CA LYS A 165 -25.51 -21.60 -1.60
C LYS A 165 -25.48 -21.33 -3.09
N ALA A 166 -25.30 -20.07 -3.51
CA ALA A 166 -25.21 -19.74 -4.94
C ALA A 166 -24.01 -20.41 -5.64
N ILE A 167 -22.91 -20.66 -4.92
CA ILE A 167 -21.77 -21.44 -5.44
C ILE A 167 -22.16 -22.92 -5.55
N LEU A 168 -22.79 -23.48 -4.52
CA LEU A 168 -23.24 -24.87 -4.51
C LEU A 168 -24.29 -25.15 -5.61
N ASP A 169 -25.29 -24.29 -5.76
CA ASP A 169 -26.35 -24.42 -6.78
C ASP A 169 -25.75 -24.43 -8.20
N ARG A 170 -24.64 -23.69 -8.41
CA ARG A 170 -23.92 -23.69 -9.69
C ARG A 170 -23.08 -24.95 -9.90
N PHE A 171 -22.63 -25.61 -8.82
CA PHE A 171 -21.73 -26.75 -8.83
C PHE A 171 -22.15 -27.82 -7.79
N PRO A 172 -23.32 -28.47 -7.97
CA PRO A 172 -23.98 -29.25 -6.91
C PRO A 172 -23.23 -30.53 -6.49
N GLY A 173 -22.37 -31.06 -7.37
CA GLY A 173 -21.60 -32.27 -7.11
C GLY A 173 -20.26 -32.06 -6.39
N ASN A 174 -19.88 -30.82 -6.08
CA ASN A 174 -18.58 -30.54 -5.45
C ASN A 174 -18.69 -30.58 -3.91
N PRO A 175 -18.05 -31.55 -3.23
CA PRO A 175 -18.12 -31.67 -1.77
C PRO A 175 -17.49 -30.49 -1.03
N THR A 176 -16.51 -29.81 -1.64
CA THR A 176 -15.88 -28.62 -1.06
C THR A 176 -16.86 -27.46 -0.90
N TYR A 177 -17.66 -27.19 -1.95
CA TYR A 177 -18.64 -26.11 -1.88
C TYR A 177 -19.80 -26.43 -0.94
N ARG A 178 -20.23 -27.70 -0.88
CA ARG A 178 -21.21 -28.14 0.11
C ARG A 178 -20.67 -27.98 1.53
N GLY A 179 -19.44 -28.42 1.77
CA GLY A 179 -18.76 -28.28 3.05
C GLY A 179 -18.65 -26.82 3.51
N ASN A 180 -18.33 -25.91 2.61
CA ASN A 180 -18.23 -24.48 2.91
C ASN A 180 -19.61 -23.82 3.11
N TYR A 181 -20.64 -24.27 2.38
CA TYR A 181 -22.03 -23.85 2.60
C TYR A 181 -22.53 -24.27 3.98
N ILE A 182 -22.29 -25.52 4.40
CA ILE A 182 -22.63 -26.01 5.74
C ILE A 182 -21.92 -25.18 6.82
N SER A 183 -20.63 -24.88 6.67
CA SER A 183 -19.92 -23.97 7.59
C SER A 183 -20.62 -22.61 7.70
N SER A 184 -21.07 -22.05 6.58
CA SER A 184 -21.74 -20.74 6.58
C SER A 184 -23.14 -20.79 7.20
N LEU A 185 -23.89 -21.87 7.01
CA LEU A 185 -25.18 -22.08 7.69
C LEU A 185 -25.01 -22.16 9.20
N ILE A 186 -24.02 -22.90 9.67
CA ILE A 186 -23.70 -22.98 11.10
C ILE A 186 -23.32 -21.58 11.62
N ALA A 187 -22.49 -20.83 10.88
CA ALA A 187 -22.11 -19.49 11.30
C ALA A 187 -23.32 -18.53 11.45
N GLU A 188 -24.37 -18.67 10.64
CA GLU A 188 -25.61 -17.88 10.73
C GLU A 188 -26.58 -18.34 11.81
N GLY A 189 -26.68 -19.66 12.05
CA GLY A 189 -27.67 -20.23 12.97
C GLY A 189 -27.36 -21.70 13.30
N ARG A 190 -26.56 -21.92 14.34
CA ARG A 190 -26.04 -23.24 14.77
C ARG A 190 -27.11 -24.20 15.28
N ASP A 191 -28.27 -23.67 15.66
CA ASP A 191 -29.32 -24.40 16.38
C ASP A 191 -30.58 -24.61 15.52
N ASP A 192 -30.59 -24.02 14.33
CA ASP A 192 -31.69 -24.09 13.38
C ASP A 192 -31.68 -25.44 12.65
N LEU A 193 -32.14 -26.48 13.35
CA LEU A 193 -32.25 -27.83 12.82
C LEU A 193 -33.22 -27.95 11.64
N GLU A 194 -34.18 -27.02 11.50
CA GLU A 194 -35.09 -27.02 10.35
C GLU A 194 -34.35 -26.67 9.06
N ARG A 195 -33.39 -25.73 9.13
CA ARG A 195 -32.53 -25.39 7.99
C ARG A 195 -31.33 -26.34 7.84
N LEU A 196 -30.73 -26.77 8.94
CA LEU A 196 -29.51 -27.61 8.92
C LEU A 196 -29.82 -29.07 8.61
N GLY A 197 -30.88 -29.63 9.19
CA GLY A 197 -31.22 -31.06 9.13
C GLY A 197 -31.23 -31.63 7.70
N PRO A 198 -32.04 -31.08 6.77
CA PRO A 198 -32.12 -31.59 5.40
C PRO A 198 -30.78 -31.57 4.66
N VAL A 199 -29.97 -30.53 4.89
CA VAL A 199 -28.65 -30.38 4.25
C VAL A 199 -27.65 -31.38 4.82
N LEU A 200 -27.72 -31.66 6.13
CA LEU A 200 -26.87 -32.67 6.77
C LEU A 200 -27.25 -34.08 6.35
N GLU A 201 -28.54 -34.40 6.22
CA GLU A 201 -29.01 -35.70 5.72
C GLU A 201 -28.51 -35.97 4.30
N GLU A 202 -28.65 -35.01 3.39
CA GLU A 202 -28.11 -35.11 2.03
C GLU A 202 -26.59 -35.31 2.05
N ALA A 203 -25.88 -34.57 2.91
CA ALA A 203 -24.42 -34.69 3.04
C ALA A 203 -23.99 -36.05 3.60
N MET A 204 -24.70 -36.60 4.59
CA MET A 204 -24.45 -37.93 5.14
C MET A 204 -24.66 -39.04 4.11
N LEU A 205 -25.64 -38.90 3.22
CA LEU A 205 -25.88 -39.85 2.13
C LEU A 205 -24.76 -39.80 1.08
N ALA A 206 -24.28 -38.61 0.76
CA ALA A 206 -23.22 -38.44 -0.23
C ALA A 206 -21.84 -38.84 0.30
N GLU A 207 -21.59 -38.65 1.60
CA GLU A 207 -20.30 -38.89 2.25
C GLU A 207 -20.51 -39.70 3.55
N PRO A 208 -20.87 -40.99 3.46
CA PRO A 208 -21.23 -41.81 4.61
C PRO A 208 -20.07 -41.98 5.61
N ASP A 209 -18.83 -41.94 5.15
CA ASP A 209 -17.63 -42.12 5.98
C ASP A 209 -17.15 -40.84 6.68
N ASN A 210 -17.78 -39.69 6.41
CA ASN A 210 -17.38 -38.40 6.99
C ASN A 210 -18.13 -38.14 8.30
N ALA A 211 -17.39 -38.16 9.41
CA ALA A 211 -17.86 -37.90 10.77
C ALA A 211 -18.47 -36.52 10.96
N ARG A 212 -18.03 -35.54 10.16
CA ARG A 212 -18.35 -34.12 10.36
C ARG A 212 -19.85 -33.88 10.54
N TYR A 213 -20.68 -34.47 9.70
CA TYR A 213 -22.12 -34.19 9.70
C TYR A 213 -22.82 -34.71 10.95
N ASN A 214 -22.43 -35.90 11.43
CA ASN A 214 -22.98 -36.47 12.66
C ASN A 214 -22.56 -35.65 13.87
N LEU A 215 -21.31 -35.16 13.89
CA LEU A 215 -20.83 -34.28 14.96
C LEU A 215 -21.57 -32.93 14.96
N ILE A 216 -21.84 -32.33 13.80
CA ILE A 216 -22.66 -31.09 13.73
C ILE A 216 -24.08 -31.36 14.25
N LEU A 217 -24.70 -32.45 13.82
CA LEU A 217 -26.06 -32.82 14.24
C LEU A 217 -26.12 -33.09 15.75
N ALA A 218 -25.13 -33.80 16.30
CA ALA A 218 -24.99 -34.03 17.73
C ALA A 218 -24.89 -32.72 18.51
N ALA A 219 -24.08 -31.77 18.04
CA ALA A 219 -23.91 -30.47 18.70
C ALA A 219 -25.19 -29.63 18.67
N ALA A 220 -25.92 -29.63 17.55
CA ALA A 220 -27.20 -28.93 17.42
C ALA A 220 -28.29 -29.54 18.32
N ARG A 221 -28.39 -30.87 18.39
CA ARG A 221 -29.29 -31.57 19.32
C ARG A 221 -28.94 -31.29 20.78
N LEU A 222 -27.65 -31.40 21.13
CA LEU A 222 -27.14 -31.13 22.48
C LEU A 222 -27.58 -29.74 22.98
N ARG A 223 -27.48 -28.70 22.14
CA ARG A 223 -27.86 -27.33 22.54
C ARG A 223 -29.34 -27.14 22.84
N ARG A 224 -30.21 -27.95 22.23
CA ARG A 224 -31.66 -27.95 22.54
C ARG A 224 -31.97 -28.74 23.80
N ALA A 225 -31.17 -29.76 24.09
CA ALA A 225 -31.42 -30.70 25.16
C ALA A 225 -30.78 -30.30 26.50
N ALA A 226 -29.61 -29.64 26.47
CA ALA A 226 -28.88 -29.30 27.68
C ALA A 226 -27.97 -28.06 27.53
N THR A 227 -27.68 -27.44 28.67
CA THR A 227 -26.67 -26.38 28.80
C THR A 227 -25.53 -26.82 29.69
N LEU A 228 -24.30 -26.40 29.37
CA LEU A 228 -23.11 -26.65 30.19
C LEU A 228 -22.81 -25.43 31.05
N GLU A 229 -22.83 -25.59 32.36
CA GLU A 229 -22.39 -24.58 33.32
C GLU A 229 -20.99 -24.92 33.82
N ALA A 230 -20.09 -23.94 33.85
CA ALA A 230 -18.70 -24.16 34.24
C ALA A 230 -18.61 -24.51 35.73
N ASP A 231 -17.98 -25.63 36.05
CA ASP A 231 -17.83 -26.12 37.42
C ASP A 231 -16.36 -26.35 37.79
N GLY A 232 -15.58 -25.26 37.83
CA GLY A 232 -14.23 -25.23 38.39
C GLY A 232 -13.33 -26.43 38.04
N ASP A 233 -13.02 -27.24 39.06
CA ASP A 233 -12.14 -28.41 39.00
C ASP A 233 -12.84 -29.71 38.56
N HIS A 234 -14.17 -29.69 38.37
CA HIS A 234 -14.99 -30.82 37.92
C HIS A 234 -15.37 -30.70 36.43
N PRO A 235 -15.82 -31.80 35.79
CA PRO A 235 -16.52 -31.70 34.51
C PRO A 235 -17.66 -30.71 34.63
N ASP A 236 -17.94 -29.97 33.55
CA ASP A 236 -19.01 -28.97 33.58
C ASP A 236 -20.33 -29.59 33.99
N ARG A 237 -21.13 -28.83 34.74
CA ARG A 237 -22.44 -29.32 35.14
C ARG A 237 -23.38 -29.29 33.93
N LEU A 238 -23.97 -30.45 33.62
CA LEU A 238 -25.05 -30.56 32.64
C LEU A 238 -26.38 -30.12 33.28
N VAL A 239 -26.92 -29.01 32.81
CA VAL A 239 -28.30 -28.61 33.10
C VAL A 239 -29.18 -29.16 31.99
N ILE A 240 -29.87 -30.26 32.30
CA ILE A 240 -30.66 -31.03 31.34
C ILE A 240 -32.07 -30.44 31.27
N THR A 241 -32.49 -30.07 30.06
CA THR A 241 -33.86 -29.64 29.76
C THR A 241 -34.68 -30.78 29.17
N ASP A 242 -34.04 -31.64 28.36
CA ASP A 242 -34.63 -32.81 27.72
C ASP A 242 -33.64 -33.97 27.76
N ARG A 243 -33.95 -35.02 28.53
CA ARG A 243 -33.06 -36.18 28.70
C ARG A 243 -33.02 -37.05 27.45
N GLU A 244 -34.17 -37.35 26.85
CA GLU A 244 -34.21 -38.16 25.62
C GLU A 244 -33.47 -37.44 24.49
N GLY A 245 -33.61 -36.11 24.39
CA GLY A 245 -32.86 -35.29 23.46
C GLY A 245 -31.36 -35.28 23.70
N LEU A 246 -30.92 -35.36 24.97
CA LEU A 246 -29.50 -35.45 25.34
C LEU A 246 -28.93 -36.81 24.93
N ASP A 247 -29.64 -37.90 25.25
CA ASP A 247 -29.22 -39.26 24.91
C ASP A 247 -29.12 -39.42 23.38
N ALA A 248 -30.11 -38.91 22.65
CA ALA A 248 -30.10 -38.88 21.19
C ALA A 248 -28.96 -38.03 20.59
N ALA A 249 -28.49 -37.00 21.31
CA ALA A 249 -27.32 -36.21 20.90
C ALA A 249 -26.02 -36.99 21.13
N MET A 250 -25.91 -37.71 22.25
CA MET A 250 -24.74 -38.52 22.59
C MET A 250 -24.62 -39.76 21.71
N ASP A 251 -25.74 -40.39 21.34
CA ASP A 251 -25.78 -41.46 20.33
C ASP A 251 -25.27 -40.97 18.97
N GLU A 252 -25.66 -39.75 18.57
CA GLU A 252 -25.22 -39.16 17.32
C GLU A 252 -23.72 -38.82 17.35
N LEU A 253 -23.22 -38.34 18.50
CA LEU A 253 -21.78 -38.19 18.74
C LEU A 253 -21.06 -39.52 18.57
N ALA A 254 -21.56 -40.58 19.19
CA ALA A 254 -20.97 -41.92 19.12
C ALA A 254 -20.94 -42.46 17.68
N ARG A 255 -22.01 -42.23 16.89
CA ARG A 255 -22.03 -42.53 15.45
C ARG A 255 -20.98 -41.76 14.68
N GLY A 256 -20.80 -40.47 14.98
CA GLY A 256 -19.76 -39.63 14.37
C GLY A 256 -18.35 -40.12 14.70
N LEU A 257 -18.10 -40.50 15.95
CA LEU A 257 -16.81 -41.02 16.40
C LEU A 257 -16.45 -42.38 15.78
N ALA A 258 -17.44 -43.20 15.44
CA ALA A 258 -17.21 -44.48 14.78
C ALA A 258 -16.81 -44.34 13.29
N LYS A 259 -16.95 -43.15 12.70
CA LYS A 259 -16.65 -42.94 11.28
C LYS A 259 -15.15 -42.74 11.04
N PRO A 260 -14.59 -43.27 9.94
CA PRO A 260 -13.14 -43.32 9.73
C PRO A 260 -12.51 -41.99 9.31
N SER A 261 -13.30 -41.01 8.88
CA SER A 261 -12.78 -39.74 8.35
C SER A 261 -13.50 -38.52 8.90
N PHE A 262 -12.81 -37.39 8.94
CA PHE A 262 -13.39 -36.09 9.26
C PHE A 262 -12.83 -35.06 8.28
N ARG A 263 -13.71 -34.44 7.49
CA ARG A 263 -13.31 -33.48 6.44
C ARG A 263 -14.23 -32.28 6.43
N ARG A 264 -13.67 -31.09 6.67
CA ARG A 264 -14.41 -29.81 6.61
C ARG A 264 -14.34 -29.13 5.26
N TYR A 265 -13.37 -29.52 4.44
CA TYR A 265 -13.07 -28.92 3.13
C TYR A 265 -12.60 -27.45 3.16
N GLY A 266 -12.23 -26.94 4.34
CA GLY A 266 -11.76 -25.57 4.49
C GLY A 266 -10.44 -25.30 3.75
N ARG A 267 -9.52 -26.26 3.78
CA ARG A 267 -8.21 -26.17 3.11
C ARG A 267 -8.37 -26.14 1.60
N GLU A 268 -9.22 -27.02 1.07
CA GLU A 268 -9.52 -27.17 -0.34
C GLU A 268 -10.16 -25.89 -0.89
N MET A 269 -11.14 -25.34 -0.16
CA MET A 269 -11.78 -24.08 -0.53
C MET A 269 -10.79 -22.91 -0.52
N LEU A 270 -9.90 -22.86 0.49
CA LEU A 270 -8.86 -21.85 0.55
C LEU A 270 -7.86 -22.01 -0.62
N ALA A 271 -7.40 -23.23 -0.89
CA ALA A 271 -6.48 -23.52 -1.98
C ALA A 271 -7.06 -23.13 -3.34
N GLU A 272 -8.35 -23.40 -3.58
CA GLU A 272 -9.03 -23.01 -4.80
C GLU A 272 -9.12 -21.49 -4.96
N ARG A 273 -9.52 -20.78 -3.89
CA ARG A 273 -9.54 -19.30 -3.87
C ARG A 273 -8.14 -18.72 -4.10
N MET A 274 -7.11 -19.30 -3.49
CA MET A 274 -5.71 -18.89 -3.70
C MET A 274 -5.22 -19.16 -5.12
N ALA A 275 -5.64 -20.27 -5.75
CA ALA A 275 -5.31 -20.59 -7.13
C ALA A 275 -5.93 -19.57 -8.10
N ILE A 276 -7.18 -19.17 -7.88
CA ILE A 276 -7.85 -18.10 -8.66
C ILE A 276 -7.13 -16.76 -8.47
N LEU A 277 -6.80 -16.42 -7.22
CA LEU A 277 -6.11 -15.18 -6.88
C LEU A 277 -4.65 -15.15 -7.33
N GLY A 278 -4.03 -16.31 -7.58
CA GLY A 278 -2.66 -16.49 -8.04
C GLY A 278 -1.59 -15.78 -7.18
N PRO A 279 -0.30 -15.85 -7.55
CA PRO A 279 0.77 -15.18 -6.79
C PRO A 279 0.54 -13.66 -6.74
N PRO A 280 0.73 -13.01 -5.57
CA PRO A 280 0.51 -11.57 -5.44
C PRO A 280 1.63 -10.78 -6.15
N SER A 281 1.23 -9.76 -6.91
CA SER A 281 2.15 -8.85 -7.60
C SER A 281 2.27 -7.47 -6.93
N SER A 282 1.47 -7.21 -5.90
CA SER A 282 1.48 -5.96 -5.13
C SER A 282 1.16 -6.21 -3.66
N LEU A 283 1.48 -5.24 -2.79
CA LEU A 283 1.05 -5.26 -1.38
C LEU A 283 -0.47 -5.45 -1.28
N SER A 284 -1.23 -4.77 -2.14
CA SER A 284 -2.69 -4.84 -2.11
C SER A 284 -3.26 -6.21 -2.46
N GLU A 285 -2.69 -6.89 -3.47
CA GLU A 285 -3.08 -8.26 -3.82
C GLU A 285 -2.68 -9.23 -2.71
N SER A 286 -1.55 -8.99 -2.05
CA SER A 286 -1.13 -9.79 -0.91
C SER A 286 -2.04 -9.59 0.31
N ILE A 287 -2.45 -8.35 0.63
CA ILE A 287 -3.46 -8.07 1.66
C ILE A 287 -4.79 -8.75 1.31
N GLU A 288 -5.20 -8.69 0.04
CA GLU A 288 -6.44 -9.33 -0.43
C GLU A 288 -6.40 -10.85 -0.23
N ARG A 289 -5.28 -11.50 -0.56
CA ARG A 289 -5.07 -12.94 -0.27
C ARG A 289 -5.15 -13.22 1.23
N THR A 290 -4.46 -12.43 2.06
CA THR A 290 -4.51 -12.55 3.52
C THR A 290 -5.92 -12.35 4.06
N ALA A 291 -6.70 -11.41 3.52
CA ALA A 291 -8.08 -11.16 3.90
C ALA A 291 -9.00 -12.34 3.57
N VAL A 292 -8.83 -12.94 2.38
CA VAL A 292 -9.58 -14.14 1.99
C VAL A 292 -9.22 -15.34 2.87
N ALA A 293 -7.94 -15.51 3.21
CA ALA A 293 -7.51 -16.53 4.17
C ALA A 293 -8.08 -16.30 5.58
N ALA A 294 -8.10 -15.04 6.04
CA ALA A 294 -8.65 -14.67 7.35
C ALA A 294 -10.16 -14.88 7.43
N GLY A 295 -10.86 -14.76 6.29
CA GLY A 295 -12.29 -15.02 6.18
C GLY A 295 -12.67 -16.51 6.15
N LEU A 296 -11.72 -17.43 6.32
CA LEU A 296 -12.02 -18.85 6.44
C LEU A 296 -12.86 -19.11 7.70
N LEU A 297 -14.08 -19.60 7.50
CA LEU A 297 -14.98 -19.93 8.59
C LEU A 297 -14.60 -21.27 9.21
N MET A 298 -14.43 -21.29 10.53
CA MET A 298 -14.14 -22.50 11.32
C MET A 298 -15.16 -22.70 12.46
N PRO A 299 -16.47 -22.70 12.17
CA PRO A 299 -17.50 -22.74 13.21
C PRO A 299 -17.52 -24.08 13.97
N ASP A 300 -17.13 -25.18 13.30
CA ASP A 300 -17.10 -26.54 13.83
C ASP A 300 -16.18 -26.67 15.07
N LEU A 301 -15.15 -25.82 15.18
CA LEU A 301 -14.21 -25.86 16.30
C LEU A 301 -14.87 -25.55 17.66
N GLY A 302 -15.92 -24.72 17.66
CA GLY A 302 -16.71 -24.47 18.86
C GLY A 302 -17.57 -25.68 19.24
N ASP A 303 -18.13 -26.34 18.24
CA ASP A 303 -19.04 -27.47 18.37
C ASP A 303 -18.28 -28.70 18.89
N MET A 304 -17.10 -28.99 18.35
CA MET A 304 -16.24 -30.08 18.83
C MET A 304 -15.83 -29.91 20.30
N ARG A 305 -15.43 -28.69 20.71
CA ARG A 305 -15.08 -28.43 22.12
C ARG A 305 -16.29 -28.59 23.04
N ARG A 306 -17.47 -28.15 22.61
CA ARG A 306 -18.70 -28.32 23.37
C ARG A 306 -19.07 -29.80 23.51
N LEU A 307 -18.98 -30.57 22.44
CA LEU A 307 -19.24 -32.01 22.45
C LEU A 307 -18.27 -32.75 23.37
N GLY A 308 -16.98 -32.44 23.33
CA GLY A 308 -15.99 -33.05 24.22
C GLY A 308 -16.29 -32.79 25.70
N ARG A 309 -16.61 -31.53 26.05
CA ARG A 309 -17.02 -31.16 27.42
C ARG A 309 -18.28 -31.90 27.83
N ALA A 310 -19.31 -31.89 26.98
CA ALA A 310 -20.56 -32.59 27.26
C ALA A 310 -20.40 -34.10 27.38
N ALA A 311 -19.51 -34.73 26.61
CA ALA A 311 -19.24 -36.16 26.70
C ALA A 311 -18.66 -36.54 28.08
N ASN A 312 -17.72 -35.76 28.62
CA ASN A 312 -17.19 -35.98 29.96
C ASN A 312 -18.26 -35.81 31.05
N SER A 313 -19.06 -34.74 30.96
CA SER A 313 -20.16 -34.51 31.91
C SER A 313 -21.24 -35.59 31.84
N TYR A 314 -21.54 -36.08 30.63
CA TYR A 314 -22.48 -37.17 30.42
C TYR A 314 -21.93 -38.50 30.92
N ALA A 315 -20.63 -38.75 30.75
CA ALA A 315 -19.95 -39.90 31.31
C ALA A 315 -20.04 -39.91 32.85
N GLN A 316 -19.83 -38.77 33.50
CA GLN A 316 -19.99 -38.63 34.95
C GLN A 316 -21.43 -38.92 35.40
N LEU A 317 -22.41 -38.41 34.64
CA LEU A 317 -23.82 -38.68 34.91
C LEU A 317 -24.16 -40.18 34.78
N LEU A 318 -23.65 -40.85 33.75
CA LEU A 318 -23.81 -42.31 33.58
C LEU A 318 -23.12 -43.10 34.69
N ALA A 319 -21.95 -42.65 35.15
CA ALA A 319 -21.26 -43.26 36.30
C ALA A 319 -22.10 -43.17 37.58
N GLU A 320 -22.73 -42.02 37.82
CA GLU A 320 -23.66 -41.81 38.95
C GLU A 320 -24.95 -42.65 38.81
N GLU A 321 -25.42 -42.87 37.58
CA GLU A 321 -26.56 -43.74 37.25
C GLU A 321 -26.20 -45.24 37.33
N GLY A 322 -24.92 -45.59 37.45
CA GLY A 322 -24.42 -46.96 37.58
C GLY A 322 -24.09 -47.67 36.27
N ASP A 323 -24.10 -46.96 35.13
CA ASP A 323 -23.72 -47.50 33.81
C ASP A 323 -22.23 -47.24 33.53
N ALA A 324 -21.37 -48.03 34.16
CA ALA A 324 -19.92 -47.88 34.08
C ALA A 324 -19.36 -48.09 32.65
N GLU A 325 -19.97 -48.98 31.85
CA GLU A 325 -19.51 -49.27 30.49
C GLU A 325 -19.78 -48.08 29.56
N ALA A 326 -21.00 -47.53 29.60
CA ALA A 326 -21.34 -46.35 28.83
C ALA A 326 -20.55 -45.12 29.31
N ALA A 327 -20.36 -44.97 30.64
CA ALA A 327 -19.54 -43.91 31.21
C ALA A 327 -18.11 -43.94 30.65
N ARG A 328 -17.44 -45.10 30.67
CA ARG A 328 -16.09 -45.25 30.09
C ARG A 328 -16.05 -44.85 28.63
N ARG A 329 -17.01 -45.33 27.82
CA ARG A 329 -17.07 -45.03 26.39
C ARG A 329 -17.11 -43.52 26.11
N PHE A 330 -17.89 -42.76 26.87
CA PHE A 330 -17.98 -41.31 26.68
C PHE A 330 -16.82 -40.54 27.31
N ALA A 331 -16.20 -41.07 28.38
CA ALA A 331 -14.95 -40.54 28.92
C ALA A 331 -13.79 -40.61 27.91
N GLU A 332 -13.82 -41.55 26.95
CA GLU A 332 -12.80 -41.66 25.89
C GLU A 332 -13.07 -40.81 24.65
N ALA A 333 -14.25 -40.18 24.55
CA ALA A 333 -14.70 -39.45 23.36
C ALA A 333 -13.74 -38.34 22.91
N TRP A 334 -13.02 -37.73 23.85
CA TRP A 334 -12.03 -36.69 23.57
C TRP A 334 -10.91 -37.18 22.63
N GLN A 335 -10.52 -38.46 22.70
CA GLN A 335 -9.47 -39.02 21.85
C GLN A 335 -9.90 -39.05 20.39
N GLY A 336 -11.12 -39.54 20.13
CA GLY A 336 -11.69 -39.60 18.79
C GLY A 336 -11.89 -38.19 18.21
N LEU A 337 -12.45 -37.26 19.00
CA LEU A 337 -12.60 -35.86 18.58
C LEU A 337 -11.25 -35.21 18.26
N ALA A 338 -10.24 -35.42 19.10
CA ALA A 338 -8.90 -34.88 18.87
C ALA A 338 -8.25 -35.44 17.59
N ARG A 339 -8.33 -36.77 17.36
CA ARG A 339 -7.82 -37.41 16.14
C ARG A 339 -8.53 -36.89 14.88
N HIS A 340 -9.87 -36.81 14.92
CA HIS A 340 -10.66 -36.32 13.80
C HIS A 340 -10.25 -34.89 13.43
N LEU A 341 -10.10 -34.01 14.42
CA LEU A 341 -9.67 -32.65 14.17
C LEU A 341 -8.23 -32.59 13.65
N LEU A 342 -7.27 -33.28 14.30
CA LEU A 342 -5.86 -33.30 13.89
C LEU A 342 -5.66 -33.80 12.45
N ASN A 343 -6.48 -34.74 12.00
CA ASN A 343 -6.40 -35.26 10.64
C ASN A 343 -6.74 -34.21 9.57
N ASP A 344 -7.61 -33.25 9.89
CA ASP A 344 -8.04 -32.16 9.01
C ASP A 344 -7.46 -30.78 9.41
N SER A 345 -6.54 -30.74 10.38
CA SER A 345 -5.89 -29.51 10.86
C SER A 345 -4.89 -28.98 9.83
N PHE A 346 -5.03 -27.71 9.47
CA PHE A 346 -4.06 -26.99 8.64
C PHE A 346 -3.81 -25.55 9.07
N THR A 347 -4.53 -25.05 10.09
CA THR A 347 -4.30 -23.75 10.72
C THR A 347 -3.76 -23.91 12.14
N LEU A 348 -3.09 -22.86 12.64
CA LEU A 348 -2.65 -22.85 14.04
C LEU A 348 -3.85 -22.96 14.99
N ILE A 349 -4.98 -22.32 14.65
CA ILE A 349 -6.21 -22.36 15.46
C ILE A 349 -6.75 -23.79 15.55
N ASP A 350 -6.79 -24.56 14.45
CA ASP A 350 -7.19 -25.98 14.50
C ASP A 350 -6.31 -26.76 15.47
N THR A 351 -5.01 -26.53 15.40
CA THR A 351 -4.00 -27.21 16.23
C THR A 351 -4.18 -26.89 17.72
N LEU A 352 -4.48 -25.63 18.04
CA LEU A 352 -4.76 -25.20 19.42
C LEU A 352 -6.07 -25.79 19.95
N VAL A 353 -7.08 -25.92 19.10
CA VAL A 353 -8.36 -26.54 19.48
C VAL A 353 -8.21 -28.04 19.67
N ALA A 354 -7.41 -28.72 18.82
CA ALA A 354 -7.07 -30.12 19.02
C ALA A 354 -6.32 -30.34 20.36
N SER A 355 -5.34 -29.49 20.68
CA SER A 355 -4.66 -29.49 21.97
C SER A 355 -5.61 -29.27 23.15
N ALA A 356 -6.62 -28.42 22.98
CA ALA A 356 -7.66 -28.21 24.00
C ALA A 356 -8.56 -29.45 24.17
N LEU A 357 -8.91 -30.15 23.08
CA LEU A 357 -9.64 -31.42 23.14
C LEU A 357 -8.82 -32.51 23.84
N ILE A 358 -7.52 -32.60 23.55
CA ILE A 358 -6.60 -33.51 24.25
C ILE A 358 -6.58 -33.20 25.75
N GLY A 359 -6.57 -31.91 26.12
CA GLY A 359 -6.62 -31.47 27.51
C GLY A 359 -7.89 -31.88 28.27
N LEU A 360 -9.00 -32.17 27.58
CA LEU A 360 -10.21 -32.70 28.21
C LEU A 360 -10.02 -34.10 28.80
N GLY A 361 -8.95 -34.81 28.44
CA GLY A 361 -8.62 -36.08 29.07
C GLY A 361 -8.30 -35.96 30.57
N GLU A 362 -7.87 -34.80 31.07
CA GLU A 362 -7.72 -34.59 32.52
C GLU A 362 -9.07 -34.67 33.25
N GLN A 363 -10.14 -34.16 32.63
CA GLN A 363 -11.50 -34.28 33.17
C GLN A 363 -12.01 -35.72 33.05
N ALA A 364 -11.67 -36.42 31.95
CA ALA A 364 -12.00 -37.83 31.78
C ALA A 364 -11.32 -38.71 32.84
N ALA A 365 -10.09 -38.39 33.25
CA ALA A 365 -9.41 -39.07 34.35
C ALA A 365 -10.19 -38.97 35.67
N GLY A 366 -10.86 -37.83 35.91
CA GLY A 366 -11.76 -37.67 37.07
C GLY A 366 -12.98 -38.60 37.03
N VAL A 367 -13.47 -38.96 35.83
CA VAL A 367 -14.54 -39.97 35.66
C VAL A 367 -14.03 -41.36 36.01
N TYR A 368 -12.80 -41.72 35.63
CA TYR A 368 -12.21 -42.99 36.05
C TYR A 368 -12.00 -43.08 37.56
N ASP A 369 -11.59 -41.97 38.20
CA ASP A 369 -11.51 -41.92 39.66
C ASP A 369 -12.89 -42.11 40.33
N SER A 370 -13.96 -41.54 39.76
CA SER A 370 -15.32 -41.70 40.29
C SER A 370 -15.89 -43.11 40.11
N LEU A 371 -15.43 -43.82 39.08
CA LEU A 371 -15.69 -45.25 38.86
C LEU A 371 -14.84 -46.17 39.75
N GLY A 372 -13.87 -45.63 40.51
CA GLY A 372 -12.99 -46.41 41.37
C GLY A 372 -11.81 -47.06 40.64
N GLU A 373 -11.37 -46.48 39.51
CA GLU A 373 -10.34 -47.02 38.61
C GLU A 373 -9.09 -46.09 38.55
N PRO A 374 -8.32 -45.99 39.66
CA PRO A 374 -7.22 -45.03 39.75
C PRO A 374 -6.06 -45.31 38.78
N ASP A 375 -5.86 -46.58 38.40
CA ASP A 375 -4.81 -46.97 37.43
C ASP A 375 -5.14 -46.46 36.02
N GLU A 376 -6.41 -46.56 35.59
CA GLU A 376 -6.90 -46.00 34.31
C GLU A 376 -6.86 -44.47 34.33
N ALA A 377 -7.23 -43.85 35.45
CA ALA A 377 -7.10 -42.41 35.64
C ALA A 377 -5.64 -41.94 35.49
N ALA A 378 -4.69 -42.64 36.10
CA ALA A 378 -3.26 -42.34 35.97
C ALA A 378 -2.74 -42.52 34.54
N ALA A 379 -3.15 -43.61 33.86
CA ALA A 379 -2.80 -43.86 32.46
C ALA A 379 -3.38 -42.78 31.52
N CYS A 380 -4.61 -42.32 31.78
CA CYS A 380 -5.25 -41.24 31.04
C CYS A 380 -4.45 -39.93 31.18
N ARG A 381 -4.10 -39.52 32.41
CA ARG A 381 -3.27 -38.34 32.67
C ARG A 381 -1.91 -38.42 31.97
N GLN A 382 -1.26 -39.59 32.02
CA GLN A 382 0.01 -39.80 31.33
C GLN A 382 -0.13 -39.66 29.81
N THR A 383 -1.22 -40.16 29.24
CA THR A 383 -1.53 -40.03 27.81
C THR A 383 -1.75 -38.57 27.43
N VAL A 384 -2.52 -37.82 28.22
CA VAL A 384 -2.74 -36.38 27.99
C VAL A 384 -1.44 -35.60 28.09
N ALA A 385 -0.63 -35.85 29.12
CA ALA A 385 0.65 -35.19 29.31
C ALA A 385 1.59 -35.43 28.11
N THR A 386 1.65 -36.67 27.62
CA THR A 386 2.51 -37.05 26.49
C THR A 386 2.01 -36.47 25.18
N TRP A 387 0.72 -36.67 24.88
CA TRP A 387 0.13 -36.25 23.61
C TRP A 387 0.09 -34.72 23.48
N ASN A 388 -0.18 -34.00 24.58
CA ASN A 388 -0.28 -32.54 24.56
C ASN A 388 1.06 -31.82 24.74
N ALA A 389 2.13 -32.53 25.11
CA ALA A 389 3.46 -31.96 25.37
C ALA A 389 3.97 -31.00 24.26
N PRO A 390 3.85 -31.29 22.95
CA PRO A 390 4.36 -30.41 21.90
C PRO A 390 3.82 -28.98 21.99
N VAL A 391 2.50 -28.82 22.17
CA VAL A 391 1.87 -27.49 22.25
C VAL A 391 2.18 -26.81 23.58
N GLN A 392 2.25 -27.56 24.69
CA GLN A 392 2.59 -26.99 26.00
C GLN A 392 4.05 -26.48 26.03
N ASN A 393 4.98 -27.25 25.46
CA ASN A 393 6.38 -26.86 25.33
C ASN A 393 6.55 -25.61 24.47
N TRP A 394 5.85 -25.53 23.34
CA TRP A 394 5.85 -24.32 22.52
C TRP A 394 5.26 -23.10 23.26
N LYS A 395 4.13 -23.24 23.95
CA LYS A 395 3.54 -22.14 24.75
C LYS A 395 4.46 -21.69 25.89
N ALA A 396 5.17 -22.61 26.52
CA ALA A 396 6.16 -22.29 27.54
C ALA A 396 7.32 -21.48 26.95
N GLY A 397 7.90 -21.94 25.84
CA GLY A 397 8.96 -21.24 25.13
C GLY A 397 8.53 -19.88 24.54
N GLN A 398 7.27 -19.74 24.15
CA GLN A 398 6.70 -18.46 23.73
C GLN A 398 6.79 -17.41 24.83
N LYS A 399 6.38 -17.73 26.07
CA LYS A 399 6.42 -16.78 27.20
C LYS A 399 7.84 -16.28 27.47
N GLU A 400 8.83 -17.14 27.28
CA GLU A 400 10.25 -16.82 27.46
C GLU A 400 10.81 -15.96 26.30
N ASN A 401 10.43 -16.26 25.05
CA ASN A 401 10.94 -15.59 23.86
C ASN A 401 10.25 -14.27 23.49
N THR A 402 9.05 -13.98 24.01
CA THR A 402 8.23 -12.83 23.55
C THR A 402 8.91 -11.48 23.85
N GLY A 403 9.73 -11.39 24.90
CA GLY A 403 10.43 -10.15 25.29
C GLY A 403 11.41 -9.64 24.24
N GLY A 404 12.39 -10.47 23.83
CA GLY A 404 13.42 -10.09 22.85
C GLY A 404 13.00 -10.22 21.38
N LEU A 405 12.10 -11.16 21.08
CA LEU A 405 11.58 -11.35 19.72
C LEU A 405 10.70 -10.17 19.30
N GLY A 406 9.84 -9.69 20.19
CA GLY A 406 8.99 -8.53 19.93
C GLY A 406 9.82 -7.28 19.60
N GLU A 407 10.95 -7.08 20.28
CA GLU A 407 11.88 -5.98 19.99
C GLU A 407 12.58 -6.16 18.64
N THR A 408 13.08 -7.36 18.34
CA THR A 408 13.76 -7.65 17.06
C THR A 408 12.82 -7.45 15.87
N VAL A 409 11.61 -8.01 15.93
CA VAL A 409 10.60 -7.84 14.88
C VAL A 409 10.17 -6.39 14.78
N ARG A 410 10.00 -5.68 15.89
CA ARG A 410 9.67 -4.24 15.86
C ARG A 410 10.80 -3.39 15.29
N ALA A 411 12.05 -3.77 15.53
CA ALA A 411 13.24 -3.06 15.09
C ALA A 411 13.66 -3.37 13.65
N LYS A 412 13.38 -4.59 13.16
CA LYS A 412 13.90 -5.11 11.88
C LYS A 412 12.82 -5.64 10.94
N GLY A 413 11.59 -5.84 11.40
CA GLY A 413 10.47 -6.32 10.57
C GLY A 413 9.79 -5.24 9.75
N SER A 414 8.92 -5.68 8.84
CA SER A 414 7.92 -4.83 8.19
C SER A 414 6.79 -4.45 9.14
N PHE A 415 5.90 -3.57 8.67
CA PHE A 415 4.64 -3.26 9.32
C PHE A 415 3.81 -4.51 9.62
N MET A 416 3.66 -5.38 8.62
CA MET A 416 2.87 -6.62 8.74
C MET A 416 3.56 -7.64 9.66
N ASP A 417 4.89 -7.73 9.60
CA ASP A 417 5.66 -8.60 10.49
C ASP A 417 5.44 -8.23 11.97
N ALA A 418 5.48 -6.93 12.27
CA ALA A 418 5.24 -6.43 13.63
C ALA A 418 3.80 -6.66 14.13
N LEU A 419 2.85 -6.89 13.22
CA LEU A 419 1.46 -7.20 13.56
C LEU A 419 1.24 -8.70 13.76
N LEU A 420 1.81 -9.54 12.89
CA LEU A 420 1.47 -10.96 12.78
C LEU A 420 2.42 -11.91 13.52
N ILE A 421 3.70 -11.56 13.65
CA ILE A 421 4.73 -12.48 14.16
C ILE A 421 4.82 -12.54 15.70
N PRO A 422 4.71 -11.44 16.47
CA PRO A 422 4.96 -11.49 17.91
C PRO A 422 4.10 -12.50 18.66
N ALA A 423 2.88 -12.75 18.18
CA ALA A 423 1.95 -13.72 18.75
C ALA A 423 2.35 -15.20 18.51
N LEU A 424 3.40 -15.48 17.74
CA LEU A 424 3.85 -16.85 17.42
C LEU A 424 4.94 -17.37 18.37
N GLY A 425 5.76 -16.49 18.96
CA GLY A 425 6.85 -16.89 19.86
C GLY A 425 8.01 -17.65 19.21
N GLU A 426 8.06 -17.74 17.88
CA GLU A 426 9.10 -18.46 17.13
C GLU A 426 10.35 -17.61 16.89
N THR A 427 11.52 -18.25 16.82
CA THR A 427 12.76 -17.55 16.48
C THR A 427 12.74 -17.12 15.01
N VAL A 428 13.05 -15.84 14.76
CA VAL A 428 13.04 -15.26 13.43
C VAL A 428 14.38 -14.61 13.15
N SER A 429 14.97 -14.92 11.99
CA SER A 429 16.23 -14.30 11.57
C SER A 429 16.01 -12.91 10.95
N GLU A 430 16.98 -12.00 11.11
CA GLU A 430 16.92 -10.68 10.45
C GLU A 430 16.87 -10.77 8.92
N ALA A 431 17.42 -11.85 8.35
CA ALA A 431 17.43 -12.13 6.93
C ALA A 431 16.03 -12.44 6.40
N GLU A 432 15.23 -13.23 7.13
CA GLU A 432 13.85 -13.54 6.77
C GLU A 432 12.93 -12.30 6.84
N LEU A 433 13.23 -11.34 7.71
CA LEU A 433 12.49 -10.07 7.83
C LEU A 433 12.86 -9.02 6.76
N ARG A 434 13.98 -9.22 6.04
CA ARG A 434 14.52 -8.23 5.11
C ARG A 434 13.57 -7.93 3.94
N GLY A 435 12.93 -8.96 3.38
CA GLY A 435 12.04 -8.81 2.23
C GLY A 435 10.87 -7.88 2.53
N GLY A 436 10.18 -8.13 3.64
CA GLY A 436 9.10 -7.26 4.13
C GLY A 436 9.60 -5.85 4.47
N ARG A 437 10.72 -5.72 5.19
CA ARG A 437 11.27 -4.41 5.55
C ARG A 437 11.55 -3.54 4.33
N LEU A 438 12.18 -4.09 3.30
CA LEU A 438 12.47 -3.38 2.06
C LEU A 438 11.21 -3.07 1.25
N LEU A 439 10.18 -3.92 1.32
CA LEU A 439 8.88 -3.66 0.70
C LEU A 439 8.25 -2.38 1.25
N ASP A 440 8.25 -2.19 2.57
CA ASP A 440 7.72 -0.97 3.19
C ASP A 440 8.45 0.29 2.69
N TYR A 441 9.78 0.25 2.60
CA TYR A 441 10.56 1.35 2.03
C TYR A 441 10.19 1.62 0.57
N CYS A 442 10.04 0.56 -0.24
CA CYS A 442 9.62 0.69 -1.64
C CYS A 442 8.25 1.39 -1.76
N LEU A 443 7.31 1.07 -0.87
CA LEU A 443 5.99 1.69 -0.85
C LEU A 443 6.02 3.15 -0.41
N VAL A 444 6.87 3.49 0.55
CA VAL A 444 7.11 4.89 0.95
C VAL A 444 7.70 5.68 -0.22
N ASP A 445 8.71 5.15 -0.91
CA ASP A 445 9.31 5.77 -2.10
C ASP A 445 8.28 5.98 -3.21
N ARG A 446 7.48 4.95 -3.50
CA ARG A 446 6.40 5.00 -4.50
C ARG A 446 5.37 6.07 -4.19
N SER A 447 5.00 6.20 -2.92
CA SER A 447 4.02 7.18 -2.46
C SER A 447 4.56 8.60 -2.55
N ALA A 448 5.85 8.80 -2.28
CA ALA A 448 6.52 10.08 -2.49
C ALA A 448 6.57 10.47 -3.97
N VAL A 449 6.86 9.53 -4.89
CA VAL A 449 6.81 9.80 -6.34
C VAL A 449 5.40 10.18 -6.79
N LEU A 450 4.36 9.51 -6.27
CA LEU A 450 2.96 9.85 -6.56
C LEU A 450 2.58 11.24 -6.02
N LEU A 451 3.03 11.59 -4.81
CA LEU A 451 2.85 12.92 -4.24
C LEU A 451 3.54 13.99 -5.10
N LEU A 452 4.80 13.76 -5.49
CA LEU A 452 5.57 14.66 -6.34
C LEU A 452 4.91 14.85 -7.72
N LEU A 453 4.40 13.78 -8.31
CA LEU A 453 3.63 13.82 -9.55
C LEU A 453 2.35 14.65 -9.40
N THR A 454 1.66 14.53 -8.26
CA THR A 454 0.46 15.32 -7.94
C THR A 454 0.79 16.80 -7.77
N LEU A 455 1.86 17.13 -7.03
CA LEU A 455 2.33 18.51 -6.85
C LEU A 455 2.79 19.13 -8.17
N ALA A 456 3.55 18.40 -8.99
CA ALA A 456 3.98 18.84 -10.31
C ALA A 456 2.79 19.10 -11.25
N THR A 457 1.76 18.26 -11.18
CA THR A 457 0.52 18.46 -11.93
C THR A 457 -0.21 19.72 -11.45
N GLY A 458 -0.31 19.94 -10.13
CA GLY A 458 -0.88 21.16 -9.56
C GLY A 458 -0.14 22.43 -10.01
N VAL A 459 1.19 22.41 -10.04
CA VAL A 459 2.01 23.51 -10.57
C VAL A 459 1.74 23.75 -12.05
N LEU A 460 1.67 22.68 -12.86
CA LEU A 460 1.35 22.76 -14.28
C LEU A 460 -0.03 23.40 -14.52
N LEU A 461 -1.07 22.96 -13.79
CA LEU A 461 -2.42 23.51 -13.87
C LEU A 461 -2.46 24.97 -13.41
N GLY A 462 -1.74 25.31 -12.34
CA GLY A 462 -1.61 26.69 -11.86
C GLY A 462 -0.95 27.60 -12.91
N CYS A 463 0.14 27.17 -13.55
CA CYS A 463 0.76 27.90 -14.65
C CYS A 463 -0.20 28.06 -15.84
N TRP A 464 -0.99 27.03 -16.14
CA TRP A 464 -1.98 27.09 -17.21
C TRP A 464 -3.10 28.10 -16.90
N ALA A 465 -3.66 28.09 -15.68
CA ALA A 465 -4.69 29.04 -15.24
C ALA A 465 -4.20 30.50 -15.26
N ILE A 466 -2.95 30.74 -14.84
CA ILE A 466 -2.31 32.07 -14.90
C ILE A 466 -2.14 32.51 -16.36
N GLY A 467 -1.71 31.60 -17.24
CA GLY A 467 -1.61 31.85 -18.68
C GLY A 467 -2.97 32.14 -19.34
N LEU A 468 -4.05 31.49 -18.88
CA LEU A 468 -5.42 31.70 -19.37
C LEU A 468 -5.98 33.03 -18.89
N ARG A 469 -5.84 33.35 -17.61
CA ARG A 469 -6.29 34.65 -17.05
C ARG A 469 -5.73 35.81 -17.85
N TRP A 470 -4.40 35.86 -18.04
CA TRP A 470 -3.77 36.96 -18.77
C TRP A 470 -4.21 37.05 -20.23
N ARG A 471 -4.63 35.93 -20.84
CA ARG A 471 -5.27 35.92 -22.17
C ARG A 471 -6.64 36.59 -22.14
N LEU A 472 -7.45 36.30 -21.12
CA LEU A 472 -8.81 36.82 -20.97
C LEU A 472 -8.82 38.30 -20.55
N THR A 473 -7.97 38.69 -19.60
CA THR A 473 -7.95 40.06 -19.04
C THR A 473 -7.37 41.11 -19.99
N ALA A 474 -6.60 40.69 -20.99
CA ALA A 474 -5.91 41.60 -21.91
C ALA A 474 -6.54 41.64 -23.31
N GLY A 475 -7.77 41.10 -23.46
CA GLY A 475 -8.67 41.30 -24.60
C GLY A 475 -8.03 41.17 -25.98
N GLY A 476 -7.85 39.94 -26.49
CA GLY A 476 -7.55 39.66 -27.91
C GLY A 476 -6.17 40.10 -28.46
N GLY A 477 -5.68 41.30 -28.12
CA GLY A 477 -4.40 41.88 -28.58
C GLY A 477 -3.18 41.46 -27.77
N TYR A 478 -3.35 40.57 -26.78
CA TYR A 478 -2.28 40.12 -25.91
C TYR A 478 -1.55 38.89 -26.48
N GLN A 479 -0.45 39.15 -27.19
CA GLN A 479 0.45 38.11 -27.70
C GLN A 479 1.49 37.71 -26.63
N ALA A 480 1.07 36.93 -25.63
CA ALA A 480 2.04 36.23 -24.79
C ALA A 480 2.70 35.09 -25.59
N ILE A 481 3.99 35.25 -25.82
CA ILE A 481 4.83 34.37 -26.62
C ILE A 481 5.14 33.09 -25.83
N ILE A 482 5.12 31.93 -26.50
CA ILE A 482 5.62 30.68 -25.88
C ILE A 482 7.10 30.59 -26.19
N LEU A 483 7.96 30.93 -25.23
CA LEU A 483 9.41 30.80 -25.39
C LEU A 483 9.78 29.35 -25.27
N VAL A 484 10.20 28.75 -26.38
CA VAL A 484 10.63 27.35 -26.40
C VAL A 484 12.13 27.29 -26.05
N PRO A 485 12.52 26.76 -24.88
CA PRO A 485 13.92 26.52 -24.53
C PRO A 485 14.60 25.65 -25.58
N ARG A 486 15.92 25.82 -25.76
CA ARG A 486 16.68 24.91 -26.62
C ARG A 486 16.68 23.50 -26.01
N LEU A 487 16.79 22.44 -26.81
CA LEU A 487 16.83 21.05 -26.29
C LEU A 487 17.90 20.86 -25.21
N GLY A 488 19.08 21.48 -25.37
CA GLY A 488 20.14 21.46 -24.36
C GLY A 488 19.75 22.15 -23.04
N GLU A 489 18.86 23.14 -23.07
CA GLU A 489 18.33 23.78 -21.84
C GLU A 489 17.30 22.87 -21.16
N TYR A 490 16.43 22.18 -21.91
CA TYR A 490 15.55 21.15 -21.35
C TYR A 490 16.35 20.03 -20.69
N ALA A 491 17.37 19.51 -21.38
CA ALA A 491 18.25 18.47 -20.84
C ALA A 491 18.98 18.95 -19.56
N ARG A 492 19.44 20.21 -19.52
CA ARG A 492 20.02 20.79 -18.30
C ARG A 492 18.99 20.94 -17.18
N ILE A 493 17.78 21.41 -17.49
CA ILE A 493 16.74 21.58 -16.46
C ILE A 493 16.32 20.24 -15.89
N LEU A 494 16.12 19.20 -16.71
CA LEU A 494 15.77 17.86 -16.24
C LEU A 494 16.96 17.15 -15.57
N GLY A 495 18.17 17.26 -16.13
CA GLY A 495 19.37 16.68 -15.57
C GLY A 495 19.70 17.25 -14.19
N TRP A 496 19.81 18.58 -14.08
CA TRP A 496 20.12 19.22 -12.80
C TRP A 496 18.90 19.29 -11.87
N GLY A 497 17.69 19.48 -12.40
CA GLY A 497 16.49 19.71 -11.60
C GLY A 497 15.75 18.45 -11.15
N LEU A 498 15.93 17.30 -11.82
CA LEU A 498 15.25 16.05 -11.46
C LEU A 498 16.26 14.91 -11.25
N VAL A 499 17.14 14.66 -12.24
CA VAL A 499 18.04 13.49 -12.20
C VAL A 499 19.05 13.63 -11.07
N LEU A 500 19.70 14.78 -10.91
CA LEU A 500 20.70 14.99 -9.86
C LEU A 500 20.11 14.83 -8.44
N PRO A 501 19.00 15.50 -8.06
CA PRO A 501 18.43 15.31 -6.73
C PRO A 501 17.92 13.87 -6.50
N ALA A 502 17.37 13.21 -7.53
CA ALA A 502 16.95 11.81 -7.43
C ALA A 502 18.13 10.85 -7.27
N ALA A 503 19.24 11.08 -7.98
CA ALA A 503 20.48 10.34 -7.83
C ALA A 503 21.10 10.55 -6.44
N GLY A 504 21.11 11.80 -5.96
CA GLY A 504 21.55 12.14 -4.61
C GLY A 504 20.71 11.44 -3.52
N TYR A 505 19.39 11.40 -3.69
CA TYR A 505 18.50 10.63 -2.82
C TYR A 505 18.82 9.13 -2.85
N THR A 506 18.97 8.56 -4.04
CA THR A 506 19.28 7.14 -4.22
C THR A 506 20.62 6.78 -3.55
N ALA A 507 21.65 7.59 -3.75
CA ALA A 507 22.94 7.42 -3.10
C ALA A 507 22.85 7.53 -1.57
N ALA A 508 22.12 8.53 -1.06
CA ALA A 508 21.89 8.70 0.36
C ALA A 508 21.21 7.47 0.98
N VAL A 509 20.23 6.90 0.29
CA VAL A 509 19.46 5.77 0.80
C VAL A 509 20.22 4.43 0.72
N LEU A 510 21.15 4.29 -0.22
CA LEU A 510 22.02 3.12 -0.32
C LEU A 510 23.12 3.10 0.75
N LEU A 511 23.50 4.26 1.30
CA LEU A 511 24.49 4.36 2.37
C LEU A 511 23.86 3.91 3.71
N PRO A 512 24.34 2.84 4.37
CA PRO A 512 23.72 2.31 5.59
C PRO A 512 23.55 3.35 6.70
N ALA A 513 24.59 4.17 6.93
CA ALA A 513 24.59 5.24 7.92
C ALA A 513 23.50 6.30 7.67
N VAL A 514 23.11 6.51 6.40
CA VAL A 514 22.20 7.56 5.96
C VAL A 514 20.79 7.04 5.69
N GLY A 515 20.66 5.96 4.92
CA GLY A 515 19.36 5.40 4.57
C GLY A 515 18.69 4.69 5.75
N GLY A 516 19.46 4.06 6.64
CA GLY A 516 18.94 3.32 7.79
C GLY A 516 17.97 2.20 7.42
N ARG A 517 18.05 1.65 6.19
CA ARG A 517 17.18 0.57 5.68
C ARG A 517 17.40 -0.78 6.36
N GLU A 518 18.37 -0.85 7.26
CA GLU A 518 18.60 -1.96 8.17
C GLU A 518 17.58 -2.00 9.32
N TRP A 519 16.86 -0.89 9.55
CA TRP A 519 15.85 -0.75 10.59
C TRP A 519 14.45 -0.73 10.00
N SER A 520 13.46 -1.09 10.80
CA SER A 520 12.06 -1.06 10.40
C SER A 520 11.65 0.35 9.99
N VAL A 521 10.78 0.44 8.98
CA VAL A 521 10.20 1.72 8.58
C VAL A 521 9.48 2.35 9.76
N ASN A 522 8.85 1.59 10.66
CA ASN A 522 8.18 2.13 11.85
C ASN A 522 9.08 3.03 12.71
N LEU A 523 10.36 2.68 12.86
CA LEU A 523 11.31 3.48 13.64
C LEU A 523 11.95 4.58 12.78
N ASN A 524 12.16 4.31 11.50
CA ASN A 524 12.93 5.17 10.60
C ASN A 524 12.06 5.97 9.59
N LEU A 525 10.73 5.98 9.78
CA LEU A 525 9.76 6.59 8.85
C LEU A 525 10.02 8.07 8.71
N TRP A 526 10.23 8.77 9.83
CA TRP A 526 10.42 10.21 9.82
C TRP A 526 11.67 10.63 9.08
N ARG A 527 12.77 9.88 9.21
CA ARG A 527 14.01 10.09 8.46
C ARG A 527 13.80 9.88 6.97
N SER A 528 13.09 8.80 6.63
CA SER A 528 12.75 8.46 5.24
C SER A 528 11.90 9.56 4.61
N LEU A 529 10.87 10.02 5.34
CA LEU A 529 10.01 11.14 4.94
C LEU A 529 10.80 12.44 4.81
N ALA A 530 11.73 12.74 5.72
CA ALA A 530 12.56 13.93 5.65
C ALA A 530 13.49 13.93 4.42
N LEU A 531 14.18 12.81 4.17
CA LEU A 531 15.02 12.63 2.97
C LEU A 531 14.17 12.77 1.70
N LEU A 532 13.02 12.09 1.64
CA LEU A 532 12.09 12.15 0.52
C LEU A 532 11.50 13.55 0.32
N SER A 533 11.09 14.23 1.38
CA SER A 533 10.56 15.59 1.31
C SER A 533 11.64 16.57 0.85
N SER A 534 12.86 16.42 1.36
CA SER A 534 13.99 17.26 0.95
C SER A 534 14.31 17.08 -0.54
N ALA A 535 14.35 15.83 -1.02
CA ALA A 535 14.62 15.51 -2.41
C ALA A 535 13.49 16.02 -3.32
N SER A 536 12.23 15.80 -2.94
CA SER A 536 11.04 16.24 -3.68
C SER A 536 10.96 17.76 -3.79
N VAL A 537 11.20 18.47 -2.67
CA VAL A 537 11.22 19.93 -2.64
C VAL A 537 12.41 20.45 -3.46
N THR A 538 13.60 19.85 -3.33
CA THR A 538 14.76 20.22 -4.15
C THR A 538 14.47 20.06 -5.64
N CYS A 539 13.81 18.96 -6.05
CA CYS A 539 13.38 18.75 -7.42
C CYS A 539 12.49 19.89 -7.92
N LEU A 540 11.44 20.23 -7.18
CA LEU A 540 10.51 21.29 -7.55
C LEU A 540 11.17 22.67 -7.57
N LEU A 541 11.97 23.00 -6.56
CA LEU A 541 12.64 24.28 -6.41
C LEU A 541 13.69 24.52 -7.49
N LEU A 542 14.53 23.53 -7.75
CA LEU A 542 15.62 23.62 -8.72
C LEU A 542 15.07 23.64 -10.14
N THR A 543 14.09 22.79 -10.45
CA THR A 543 13.37 22.82 -11.73
C THR A 543 12.69 24.18 -11.96
N SER A 544 11.95 24.69 -10.98
CA SER A 544 11.35 26.03 -11.03
C SER A 544 12.38 27.16 -11.13
N HIS A 545 13.54 27.04 -10.49
CA HIS A 545 14.58 28.06 -10.54
C HIS A 545 15.25 28.09 -11.91
N LEU A 546 15.65 26.93 -12.43
CA LEU A 546 16.30 26.81 -13.73
C LEU A 546 15.34 27.20 -14.86
N ALA A 547 14.08 26.75 -14.81
CA ALA A 547 13.06 27.13 -15.79
C ALA A 547 12.80 28.65 -15.79
N ARG A 548 12.67 29.28 -14.61
CA ARG A 548 12.52 30.74 -14.52
C ARG A 548 13.76 31.49 -14.99
N ARG A 549 14.97 30.99 -14.70
CA ARG A 549 16.23 31.60 -15.14
C ARG A 549 16.36 31.55 -16.66
N ALA A 550 16.04 30.41 -17.27
CA ALA A 550 16.04 30.24 -18.72
C ALA A 550 15.01 31.19 -19.38
N ALA A 551 13.77 31.18 -18.90
CA ALA A 551 12.71 32.04 -19.42
C ALA A 551 13.05 33.53 -19.24
N ARG A 552 13.59 33.93 -18.08
CA ARG A 552 13.97 35.31 -17.81
C ARG A 552 15.10 35.79 -18.71
N ARG A 553 16.18 35.01 -18.86
CA ARG A 553 17.28 35.35 -19.78
C ARG A 553 16.76 35.56 -21.19
N ARG A 554 15.79 34.75 -21.60
CA ARG A 554 15.21 34.84 -22.93
C ARG A 554 14.27 36.03 -23.09
N CYS A 555 13.51 36.38 -22.05
CA CYS A 555 12.77 37.65 -22.01
C CYS A 555 13.70 38.87 -22.07
N GLU A 556 14.86 38.82 -21.39
CA GLU A 556 15.88 39.88 -21.42
C GLU A 556 16.47 40.05 -22.83
N ILE A 557 16.83 38.94 -23.50
CA ILE A 557 17.29 38.94 -24.90
C ILE A 557 16.22 39.53 -25.85
N LEU A 558 14.95 39.18 -25.64
CA LEU A 558 13.82 39.65 -26.46
C LEU A 558 13.29 41.02 -26.04
N ARG A 559 14.02 41.77 -25.19
CA ARG A 559 13.66 43.12 -24.70
C ARG A 559 12.26 43.21 -24.07
N ILE A 560 11.75 42.12 -23.49
CA ILE A 560 10.50 42.10 -22.74
C ILE A 560 10.76 42.66 -21.34
N ALA A 561 9.97 43.64 -20.88
CA ALA A 561 10.14 44.25 -19.56
C ALA A 561 10.10 43.20 -18.43
N VAL A 562 11.25 43.01 -17.77
CA VAL A 562 11.41 42.06 -16.67
C VAL A 562 11.42 42.79 -15.33
N PRO A 563 10.67 42.31 -14.32
CA PRO A 563 10.70 42.93 -13.00
C PRO A 563 12.07 42.78 -12.31
N GLU A 564 12.50 43.85 -11.65
CA GLU A 564 13.77 43.90 -10.91
C GLU A 564 13.80 42.89 -9.74
N ARG A 565 15.00 42.36 -9.46
CA ARG A 565 15.22 41.44 -8.34
C ARG A 565 15.39 42.23 -7.05
N GLY A 566 14.29 42.46 -6.32
CA GLY A 566 14.37 43.03 -4.98
C GLY A 566 15.28 42.22 -4.03
N GLY A 567 16.04 42.91 -3.17
CA GLY A 567 17.01 42.31 -2.24
C GLY A 567 16.43 41.24 -1.33
N LEU A 568 15.19 41.43 -0.85
CA LEU A 568 14.45 40.48 -0.02
C LEU A 568 14.34 39.08 -0.65
N ARG A 569 14.23 38.98 -1.98
CA ARG A 569 14.11 37.69 -2.68
C ARG A 569 15.42 36.90 -2.67
N ARG A 570 16.57 37.58 -2.74
CA ARG A 570 17.89 36.94 -2.64
C ARG A 570 18.09 36.34 -1.25
N TRP A 571 17.64 37.04 -0.21
CA TRP A 571 17.66 36.56 1.17
C TRP A 571 16.73 35.36 1.37
N ILE A 572 15.52 35.37 0.79
CA ILE A 572 14.60 34.23 0.87
C ILE A 572 15.15 33.01 0.11
N ASP A 573 15.70 33.18 -1.09
CA ASP A 573 16.30 32.06 -1.85
C ASP A 573 17.47 31.43 -1.07
N ARG A 574 18.35 32.24 -0.45
CA ARG A 574 19.43 31.75 0.41
C ARG A 574 18.91 31.11 1.70
N GLY A 575 17.90 31.71 2.34
CA GLY A 575 17.26 31.18 3.54
C GLY A 575 16.58 29.84 3.29
N THR A 576 15.91 29.68 2.15
CA THR A 576 15.28 28.39 1.78
C THR A 576 16.34 27.30 1.57
N VAL A 577 17.46 27.62 0.91
CA VAL A 577 18.58 26.68 0.70
C VAL A 577 19.25 26.33 2.03
N ALA A 578 19.49 27.31 2.91
CA ALA A 578 20.05 27.08 4.23
C ALA A 578 19.14 26.21 5.09
N LEU A 579 17.83 26.46 5.07
CA LEU A 579 16.81 25.68 5.79
C LEU A 579 16.76 24.22 5.29
N MET A 580 16.89 24.02 3.97
CA MET A 580 16.96 22.68 3.36
C MET A 580 18.27 21.96 3.71
N ALA A 581 19.39 22.66 3.76
CA ALA A 581 20.67 22.09 4.19
C ALA A 581 20.63 21.67 5.67
N VAL A 582 20.00 22.48 6.52
CA VAL A 582 19.74 22.14 7.93
C VAL A 582 18.79 20.95 8.06
N ALA A 583 17.74 20.88 7.24
CA ALA A 583 16.80 19.75 7.22
C ALA A 583 17.49 18.42 6.83
N VAL A 584 18.40 18.46 5.84
CA VAL A 584 19.22 17.31 5.42
C VAL A 584 20.25 16.95 6.49
N ALA A 585 20.94 17.93 7.07
CA ALA A 585 21.91 17.70 8.15
C ALA A 585 21.24 17.10 9.41
N ALA A 586 20.05 17.58 9.78
CA ALA A 586 19.25 17.03 10.88
C ALA A 586 18.77 15.59 10.59
N ALA A 587 18.53 15.24 9.32
CA ALA A 587 18.19 13.87 8.91
C ALA A 587 19.43 12.93 8.84
N MET A 588 20.64 13.48 8.87
CA MET A 588 21.90 12.71 8.86
C MET A 588 22.36 12.28 10.26
N VAL A 589 21.79 12.86 11.33
CA VAL A 589 22.15 12.49 12.71
C VAL A 589 21.68 11.05 12.99
N PRO A 590 22.58 10.11 13.37
CA PRO A 590 22.21 8.74 13.67
C PRO A 590 21.31 8.68 14.92
N PRO A 591 20.38 7.71 15.01
CA PRO A 591 19.61 7.51 16.23
C PRO A 591 20.58 7.11 17.37
N PRO A 592 20.67 7.85 18.49
CA PRO A 592 21.38 7.35 19.65
C PRO A 592 20.60 6.18 20.24
N GLY A 593 21.33 5.14 20.63
CA GLY A 593 20.78 3.98 21.31
C GLY A 593 20.02 4.39 22.57
N GLN A 594 18.75 4.01 22.64
CA GLN A 594 17.90 3.78 23.83
C GLN A 594 17.97 4.74 25.06
N GLY A 595 18.40 6.00 24.95
CA GLY A 595 18.36 6.89 26.11
C GLY A 595 18.43 8.38 25.83
N GLY A 596 17.40 9.12 26.25
CA GLY A 596 17.58 10.48 26.78
C GLY A 596 17.01 11.66 26.01
N VAL A 597 16.76 11.59 24.71
CA VAL A 597 16.18 12.72 23.96
C VAL A 597 15.07 12.22 23.04
N SER A 598 13.93 12.92 23.02
CA SER A 598 12.81 12.61 22.11
C SER A 598 13.26 12.79 20.65
N TRP A 599 13.84 11.74 20.08
CA TRP A 599 14.33 11.64 18.70
C TRP A 599 13.22 11.84 17.65
N LYS A 600 11.96 11.87 18.08
CA LYS A 600 10.80 12.29 17.28
C LYS A 600 10.84 13.78 16.93
N VAL A 601 11.52 14.61 17.74
CA VAL A 601 11.49 16.09 17.63
C VAL A 601 12.38 16.60 16.50
N LEU A 602 13.61 16.11 16.34
CA LEU A 602 14.53 16.63 15.31
C LEU A 602 14.03 16.42 13.86
N PRO A 603 13.53 15.23 13.47
CA PRO A 603 12.96 15.01 12.14
C PRO A 603 11.62 15.72 11.95
N ALA A 604 10.80 15.85 13.00
CA ALA A 604 9.57 16.65 12.95
C ALA A 604 9.88 18.14 12.74
N VAL A 605 10.94 18.65 13.36
CA VAL A 605 11.49 19.99 13.14
C VAL A 605 12.03 20.12 11.71
N SER A 606 12.68 19.08 11.15
CA SER A 606 13.14 19.05 9.75
C SER A 606 11.98 19.06 8.74
N LEU A 607 10.93 18.26 8.99
CA LEU A 607 9.71 18.23 8.17
C LEU A 607 8.94 19.55 8.28
N ALA A 608 8.80 20.09 9.50
CA ALA A 608 8.17 21.39 9.76
C ALA A 608 8.98 22.53 9.14
N ALA A 609 10.31 22.49 9.20
CA ALA A 609 11.18 23.46 8.52
C ALA A 609 11.04 23.33 7.00
N THR A 610 11.01 22.12 6.44
CA THR A 610 10.80 21.91 5.00
C THR A 610 9.43 22.43 4.56
N ALA A 611 8.37 22.11 5.30
CA ALA A 611 7.00 22.59 5.07
C ALA A 611 6.92 24.11 5.22
N LEU A 612 7.54 24.69 6.25
CA LEU A 612 7.63 26.13 6.47
C LEU A 612 8.42 26.83 5.37
N GLY A 613 9.52 26.25 4.88
CA GLY A 613 10.30 26.79 3.76
C GLY A 613 9.49 26.79 2.46
N VAL A 614 8.73 25.72 2.21
CA VAL A 614 7.78 25.65 1.09
C VAL A 614 6.64 26.65 1.27
N LEU A 615 6.06 26.77 2.47
CA LEU A 615 4.98 27.71 2.79
C LEU A 615 5.43 29.17 2.77
N VAL A 616 6.64 29.50 3.21
CA VAL A 616 7.21 30.85 3.14
C VAL A 616 7.51 31.21 1.69
N ARG A 617 8.08 30.29 0.91
CA ARG A 617 8.32 30.55 -0.52
C ARG A 617 7.02 30.65 -1.32
N SER A 618 6.05 29.79 -1.04
CA SER A 618 4.73 29.79 -1.67
C SER A 618 3.94 31.01 -1.21
N GLY A 619 3.94 31.30 0.09
CA GLY A 619 3.34 32.47 0.74
C GLY A 619 3.90 33.79 0.21
N VAL A 620 5.20 33.93 0.02
CA VAL A 620 5.79 35.14 -0.61
C VAL A 620 5.42 35.23 -2.10
N SER A 621 5.28 34.09 -2.78
CA SER A 621 4.76 34.05 -4.16
C SER A 621 3.27 34.43 -4.20
N LEU A 622 2.49 34.07 -3.17
CA LEU A 622 1.07 34.37 -2.97
C LEU A 622 0.85 35.83 -2.49
N CYS A 623 1.69 36.40 -1.62
CA CYS A 623 1.63 37.81 -1.22
C CYS A 623 1.97 38.77 -2.38
N ARG A 624 2.56 38.23 -3.46
CA ARG A 624 2.73 38.94 -4.74
C ARG A 624 1.71 38.50 -5.79
N LEU A 625 0.70 37.68 -5.45
CA LEU A 625 -0.51 37.49 -6.27
C LEU A 625 -1.09 38.84 -6.71
N PRO A 626 -1.17 39.90 -5.88
CA PRO A 626 -1.67 41.20 -6.33
C PRO A 626 -0.81 41.83 -7.44
N GLN A 627 0.52 41.57 -7.48
CA GLN A 627 1.39 42.01 -8.57
C GLN A 627 1.30 41.09 -9.79
N TRP A 628 1.14 39.77 -9.57
CA TRP A 628 0.89 38.75 -10.60
C TRP A 628 -0.51 38.83 -11.22
N LEU A 629 -1.48 39.44 -10.53
CA LEU A 629 -2.87 39.58 -10.93
C LEU A 629 -3.20 41.04 -11.33
N GLY A 630 -2.57 42.06 -10.72
CA GLY A 630 -2.99 43.46 -10.85
C GLY A 630 -2.07 44.38 -11.67
N SER A 631 -0.79 44.07 -11.86
CA SER A 631 0.14 44.96 -12.60
C SER A 631 0.08 44.72 -14.11
N ARG A 632 -0.62 45.58 -14.87
CA ARG A 632 -0.62 45.52 -16.35
C ARG A 632 0.79 45.67 -16.95
N LYS A 633 1.69 46.40 -16.27
CA LYS A 633 3.06 46.71 -16.74
C LYS A 633 3.94 45.47 -16.98
N HIS A 634 3.73 44.39 -16.22
CA HIS A 634 4.53 43.15 -16.35
C HIS A 634 3.67 41.93 -16.72
N GLY A 635 2.42 42.13 -17.14
CA GLY A 635 1.50 41.05 -17.50
C GLY A 635 2.12 40.13 -18.56
N THR A 636 2.64 40.72 -19.64
CA THR A 636 3.34 40.04 -20.75
C THR A 636 4.43 39.09 -20.28
N TYR A 637 5.26 39.54 -19.33
CA TYR A 637 6.30 38.71 -18.72
C TYR A 637 5.73 37.51 -17.96
N PHE A 638 4.73 37.71 -17.10
CA PHE A 638 4.14 36.62 -16.30
C PHE A 638 3.38 35.60 -17.14
N GLY A 639 2.64 36.05 -18.16
CA GLY A 639 1.95 35.15 -19.10
C GLY A 639 2.93 34.32 -19.96
N THR A 640 3.99 34.95 -20.44
CA THR A 640 5.08 34.30 -21.20
C THR A 640 5.83 33.29 -20.32
N LEU A 641 6.14 33.67 -19.08
CA LEU A 641 6.82 32.81 -18.11
C LEU A 641 6.01 31.55 -17.79
N ALA A 642 4.71 31.71 -17.48
CA ALA A 642 3.85 30.59 -17.12
C ALA A 642 3.73 29.57 -18.27
N ARG A 643 3.53 30.03 -19.51
CA ARG A 643 3.43 29.16 -20.69
C ARG A 643 4.75 28.48 -21.06
N SER A 644 5.88 29.11 -20.77
CA SER A 644 7.21 28.56 -21.05
C SER A 644 7.65 27.51 -20.02
N VAL A 645 7.07 27.53 -18.81
CA VAL A 645 7.34 26.57 -17.72
C VAL A 645 6.50 25.29 -17.86
N VAL A 646 5.29 25.38 -18.42
CA VAL A 646 4.37 24.25 -18.62
C VAL A 646 5.03 23.02 -19.31
N PRO A 647 5.78 23.17 -20.41
CA PRO A 647 6.41 22.03 -21.09
C PRO A 647 7.49 21.33 -20.25
N VAL A 648 8.19 22.08 -19.39
CA VAL A 648 9.21 21.54 -18.49
C VAL A 648 8.56 20.62 -17.46
N TYR A 649 7.46 21.07 -16.85
CA TYR A 649 6.70 20.25 -15.90
C TYR A 649 5.97 19.09 -16.59
N ALA A 650 5.53 19.26 -17.83
CA ALA A 650 4.96 18.15 -18.61
C ALA A 650 6.00 17.05 -18.84
N ALA A 651 7.22 17.39 -19.25
CA ALA A 651 8.32 16.43 -19.38
C ALA A 651 8.69 15.79 -18.02
N PHE A 652 8.74 16.58 -16.95
CA PHE A 652 8.99 16.10 -15.59
C PHE A 652 7.95 15.05 -15.14
N ILE A 653 6.66 15.30 -15.38
CA ILE A 653 5.56 14.37 -15.07
C ILE A 653 5.70 13.08 -15.87
N LEU A 654 6.03 13.17 -17.17
CA LEU A 654 6.21 11.99 -18.00
C LEU A 654 7.40 11.15 -17.53
N VAL A 655 8.52 11.76 -17.16
CA VAL A 655 9.68 11.04 -16.63
C VAL A 655 9.33 10.32 -15.33
N LEU A 656 8.69 11.00 -14.38
CA LEU A 656 8.27 10.36 -13.11
C LEU A 656 7.24 9.25 -13.33
N GLY A 657 6.23 9.52 -14.17
CA GLY A 657 5.12 8.59 -14.39
C GLY A 657 5.50 7.35 -15.17
N TRP A 658 6.31 7.48 -16.21
CA TRP A 658 6.62 6.40 -17.15
C TRP A 658 7.98 5.72 -16.93
N PHE A 659 8.87 6.29 -16.10
CA PHE A 659 10.16 5.66 -15.79
C PHE A 659 10.31 5.33 -14.30
N ALA A 660 10.08 6.29 -13.40
CA ALA A 660 10.27 6.03 -11.96
C ALA A 660 9.19 5.08 -11.40
N LEU A 661 7.92 5.32 -11.74
CA LEU A 661 6.82 4.54 -11.18
C LEU A 661 6.83 3.05 -11.63
N PRO A 662 7.11 2.70 -12.89
CA PRO A 662 7.23 1.29 -13.30
C PRO A 662 8.39 0.55 -12.62
N VAL A 663 9.54 1.21 -12.44
CA VAL A 663 10.69 0.61 -11.73
C VAL A 663 10.31 0.30 -10.28
N LEU A 664 9.62 1.21 -9.59
CA LEU A 664 9.15 0.97 -8.22
C LEU A 664 8.08 -0.12 -8.16
N ARG A 665 7.20 -0.23 -9.16
CA ARG A 665 6.24 -1.36 -9.25
C ARG A 665 6.94 -2.71 -9.45
N GLN A 666 7.99 -2.75 -10.26
CA GLN A 666 8.76 -3.98 -10.47
C GLN A 666 9.54 -4.36 -9.21
N ALA A 667 10.05 -3.37 -8.46
CA ALA A 667 10.66 -3.61 -7.16
C ALA A 667 9.64 -4.14 -6.15
N GLU A 668 8.44 -3.55 -6.09
CA GLU A 668 7.32 -4.02 -5.27
C GLU A 668 7.01 -5.50 -5.57
N GLN A 669 6.79 -5.85 -6.84
CA GLN A 669 6.54 -7.23 -7.27
C GLN A 669 7.57 -8.23 -6.76
N ARG A 670 8.86 -7.89 -6.85
CA ARG A 670 9.94 -8.77 -6.39
C ARG A 670 9.97 -8.88 -4.86
N LEU A 671 9.75 -7.77 -4.17
CA LEU A 671 9.84 -7.70 -2.70
C LEU A 671 8.62 -8.33 -2.01
N VAL A 672 7.44 -8.28 -2.61
CA VAL A 672 6.22 -8.95 -2.12
C VAL A 672 6.45 -10.46 -2.01
N VAL A 673 7.00 -11.08 -3.06
CA VAL A 673 7.28 -12.54 -3.05
C VAL A 673 8.40 -12.90 -2.08
N GLN A 674 9.26 -11.95 -1.70
CA GLN A 674 10.33 -12.15 -0.73
C GLN A 674 9.90 -11.89 0.72
N SER A 675 8.72 -11.29 0.94
CA SER A 675 8.22 -11.02 2.29
C SER A 675 7.76 -12.31 2.97
N SER A 676 7.64 -12.28 4.29
CA SER A 676 7.21 -13.43 5.10
C SER A 676 5.73 -13.81 4.88
N TRP A 677 4.93 -12.92 4.32
CA TRP A 677 3.46 -13.01 4.21
C TRP A 677 2.96 -12.90 2.76
N GLY A 678 3.82 -12.57 1.81
CA GLY A 678 3.49 -12.44 0.38
C GLY A 678 3.98 -13.59 -0.49
N ARG A 679 4.47 -14.68 0.10
CA ARG A 679 4.90 -15.85 -0.69
C ARG A 679 3.70 -16.66 -1.20
N PRO A 680 3.79 -17.22 -2.42
CA PRO A 680 2.67 -17.92 -3.03
C PRO A 680 2.36 -19.29 -2.43
N ASP A 681 3.33 -19.88 -1.73
CA ASP A 681 3.35 -21.25 -1.18
C ASP A 681 2.84 -21.36 0.26
N ILE A 682 2.44 -20.25 0.88
CA ILE A 682 1.99 -20.22 2.28
C ILE A 682 0.50 -20.62 2.33
N GLU A 683 0.17 -21.57 3.22
CA GLU A 683 -1.20 -21.98 3.53
C GLU A 683 -1.82 -21.22 4.73
N GLY A 684 -0.99 -20.52 5.54
CA GLY A 684 -1.39 -19.64 6.65
C GLY A 684 -1.25 -18.13 6.38
N PHE A 685 -1.18 -17.30 7.43
CA PHE A 685 -1.00 -15.83 7.26
C PHE A 685 0.45 -15.44 6.98
N THR A 686 1.40 -16.21 7.52
CA THR A 686 2.83 -16.01 7.34
C THR A 686 3.55 -17.34 7.19
N ILE A 687 4.75 -17.33 6.62
CA ILE A 687 5.61 -18.53 6.53
C ILE A 687 5.96 -19.10 7.91
N PHE A 688 6.04 -18.24 8.93
CA PHE A 688 6.37 -18.65 10.29
C PHE A 688 5.22 -19.41 10.93
N GLU A 689 4.00 -18.93 10.75
CA GLU A 689 2.79 -19.61 11.21
C GLU A 689 2.58 -20.95 10.48
N ASP A 690 2.78 -20.98 9.15
CA ASP A 690 2.67 -22.23 8.39
C ASP A 690 3.70 -23.28 8.85
N ARG A 691 4.97 -22.86 9.02
CA ARG A 691 6.03 -23.74 9.55
C ARG A 691 5.70 -24.26 10.94
N LEU A 692 5.24 -23.38 11.84
CA LEU A 692 4.84 -23.72 13.20
C LEU A 692 3.67 -24.71 13.20
N THR A 693 2.65 -24.43 12.40
CA THR A 693 1.44 -25.26 12.29
C THR A 693 1.81 -26.65 11.81
N ARG A 694 2.59 -26.77 10.73
CA ARG A 694 3.04 -28.07 10.20
C ARG A 694 3.87 -28.85 11.23
N ARG A 695 4.79 -28.18 11.94
CA ARG A 695 5.59 -28.79 13.00
C ARG A 695 4.68 -29.36 14.10
N LEU A 696 3.81 -28.52 14.67
CA LEU A 696 2.94 -28.93 15.78
C LEU A 696 1.95 -30.02 15.37
N VAL A 697 1.37 -29.96 14.17
CA VAL A 697 0.48 -31.02 13.67
C VAL A 697 1.23 -32.34 13.54
N ALA A 698 2.47 -32.32 13.01
CA ALA A 698 3.28 -33.53 12.89
C ALA A 698 3.67 -34.10 14.26
N GLU A 699 4.09 -33.26 15.20
CA GLU A 699 4.46 -33.65 16.56
C GLU A 699 3.26 -34.21 17.34
N LEU A 700 2.09 -33.58 17.24
CA LEU A 700 0.86 -34.08 17.88
C LEU A 700 0.39 -35.41 17.27
N LYS A 701 0.54 -35.60 15.96
CA LYS A 701 0.22 -36.89 15.32
C LYS A 701 1.19 -37.99 15.73
N ALA A 702 2.48 -37.67 15.87
CA ALA A 702 3.48 -38.63 16.32
C ALA A 702 3.32 -39.01 17.81
N ALA A 703 2.84 -38.08 18.63
CA ALA A 703 2.57 -38.31 20.05
C ALA A 703 1.19 -38.92 20.33
N ALA A 704 0.36 -39.12 19.31
CA ALA A 704 -0.98 -39.67 19.48
C ALA A 704 -0.92 -41.15 19.90
N PRO A 705 -1.75 -41.59 20.87
CA PRO A 705 -1.86 -43.00 21.21
C PRO A 705 -2.40 -43.80 20.00
N PRO A 706 -2.04 -45.10 19.88
CA PRO A 706 -2.55 -45.96 18.83
C PRO A 706 -4.10 -45.97 18.83
N PRO A 707 -4.73 -46.07 17.64
CA PRO A 707 -6.18 -46.02 17.49
C PRO A 707 -6.88 -47.20 18.14
#